data_AF-A0A1G4JL67-F1
#
_entry.id   AF-A0A1G4JL67-F1
#
_cell.length_a   1.000
_cell.length_b   1.000
_cell.length_c   1.000
_cell.angle_alpha   90.00
_cell.angle_beta   90.00
_cell.angle_gamma   90.00
#
_symmetry.space_group_name_H-M   'P 1'
#
loop_
_entity.id
_entity.type
_entity.pdbx_description
1 polymer ?
#
loop_
_entity_poly.entity_id
_entity_poly.type
_entity_poly.pdbx_seq_one_letter_code
_entity_poly.pdbx_strand_id
1 'polypeptide(L)'
;MGNIPENVKGAVDVDPWLEPFAEVLSERRYLADRWLHEIKHSTVDNSQQSLADFARTSYKNYGLHADPATKQITYREWAPNAQQAFLVGEFNNWSTSSHELKKDQYGVFSTTLPASASGDYAIPHDSKLKVLLVLPDGSHAYRLPAYITRATQPDKETARQFGPSYEARFWNPAVQYQFKNKRPSFERKSDSLRIYEAHVGISSPEPKVASYKEFTRNILPRIRDLGYDAIQLMAIMEHAYYASFGYQVTNFFAISSRYGTPEELKELVDEAHKMGLLVLLDVVHSHASKNVEDGLNKFDGSDHQYFHSLQSGRGEHPLWDSRLFNYGSFEVLRFLLSNLAFYIDVYQFDGFRFDGVTSMLYNHHGVGAGGAFSGDYSEYVSRERSNVDHEALAYLMLANDLVHEILPENGITIAEDVSGYPTLCLPRHTGGVGFDYRLAMALPDMWIKLLKEKSDDDWDIGHIVHNLTNRRYGEKVVAYAESHDQALVGDKTLAFWLMDAAMYTDMTVLKPLTPIVDRGIALHKLIRLITHSLGGEAYLNFEGNEFGHPEWLDFPNKNNNDSYHYARRQFNLIEDNLLRYQHMYNFDRAMQECESKYKWLNTPQAYVSLKHEVDKVIAFERNGLLFIFNFHPSQSFADYRIGVDTPGCYQIVLNSDRGEFGGHDRIDEKVSEFFTTDLRWNERSNYIQVYVPTRTVLVLALSS
;
A
#
# COMPACT_ATOMS: atom_id res chain seq x y z
N MET A 1 38.68 -12.54 -10.38
CA MET A 1 37.20 -12.66 -10.44
C MET A 1 36.85 -13.85 -9.57
N GLY A 2 36.19 -13.59 -8.45
CA GLY A 2 35.70 -14.66 -7.58
C GLY A 2 34.62 -15.46 -8.31
N ASN A 3 34.40 -16.71 -7.90
CA ASN A 3 33.33 -17.51 -8.46
C ASN A 3 32.00 -16.97 -7.90
N ILE A 4 31.23 -16.21 -8.69
CA ILE A 4 29.92 -15.67 -8.27
C ILE A 4 28.98 -16.85 -7.96
N PRO A 5 28.35 -16.92 -6.77
CA PRO A 5 27.42 -18.00 -6.46
C PRO A 5 26.22 -18.03 -7.43
N GLU A 6 25.91 -19.22 -7.95
CA GLU A 6 24.88 -19.40 -9.00
C GLU A 6 23.49 -18.90 -8.57
N ASN A 7 23.19 -18.97 -7.27
CA ASN A 7 21.92 -18.55 -6.68
C ASN A 7 21.72 -17.02 -6.62
N VAL A 8 22.73 -16.20 -6.95
CA VAL A 8 22.60 -14.73 -7.02
C VAL A 8 23.12 -14.15 -8.34
N LYS A 9 23.59 -15.01 -9.24
CA LYS A 9 24.18 -14.62 -10.52
C LYS A 9 23.26 -13.74 -11.36
N GLY A 10 21.95 -14.06 -11.40
CA GLY A 10 20.98 -13.26 -12.16
C GLY A 10 20.89 -11.80 -11.70
N ALA A 11 20.98 -11.54 -10.40
CA ALA A 11 20.98 -10.20 -9.84
C ALA A 11 22.29 -9.46 -10.18
N VAL A 12 23.43 -10.16 -10.13
CA VAL A 12 24.74 -9.59 -10.52
C VAL A 12 24.82 -9.33 -12.03
N ASP A 13 24.17 -10.14 -12.86
CA ASP A 13 24.09 -9.94 -14.31
C ASP A 13 23.27 -8.70 -14.66
N VAL A 14 22.19 -8.42 -13.89
CA VAL A 14 21.40 -7.18 -14.00
C VAL A 14 22.19 -5.97 -13.49
N ASP A 15 22.95 -6.15 -12.41
CA ASP A 15 23.71 -5.10 -11.76
C ASP A 15 25.12 -5.56 -11.32
N PRO A 16 26.14 -5.35 -12.16
CA PRO A 16 27.51 -5.78 -11.88
C PRO A 16 28.15 -5.14 -10.65
N TRP A 17 27.61 -4.03 -10.13
CA TRP A 17 28.12 -3.41 -8.89
C TRP A 17 27.87 -4.28 -7.65
N LEU A 18 27.05 -5.33 -7.77
CA LEU A 18 26.81 -6.33 -6.74
C LEU A 18 27.89 -7.42 -6.68
N GLU A 19 28.78 -7.56 -7.68
CA GLU A 19 29.82 -8.61 -7.71
C GLU A 19 30.65 -8.68 -6.41
N PRO A 20 31.12 -7.56 -5.82
CA PRO A 20 31.88 -7.59 -4.57
C PRO A 20 31.09 -8.11 -3.36
N PHE A 21 29.76 -8.12 -3.44
CA PHE A 21 28.85 -8.49 -2.36
C PHE A 21 28.11 -9.80 -2.62
N ALA A 22 28.42 -10.52 -3.72
CA ALA A 22 27.70 -11.70 -4.16
C ALA A 22 27.62 -12.81 -3.08
N GLU A 23 28.69 -13.03 -2.32
CA GLU A 23 28.70 -13.98 -1.19
C GLU A 23 27.71 -13.56 -0.09
N VAL A 24 27.62 -12.26 0.24
CA VAL A 24 26.70 -11.75 1.26
C VAL A 24 25.24 -11.93 0.82
N LEU A 25 24.95 -11.64 -0.45
CA LEU A 25 23.63 -11.89 -1.04
C LEU A 25 23.27 -13.38 -1.01
N SER A 26 24.23 -14.24 -1.35
CA SER A 26 24.04 -15.71 -1.35
C SER A 26 23.72 -16.22 0.04
N GLU A 27 24.43 -15.77 1.07
CA GLU A 27 24.17 -16.15 2.46
C GLU A 27 22.79 -15.71 2.96
N ARG A 28 22.37 -14.49 2.61
CA ARG A 28 21.03 -13.98 2.96
C ARG A 28 19.94 -14.82 2.31
N ARG A 29 20.08 -15.11 1.02
CA ARG A 29 19.16 -16.00 0.29
C ARG A 29 19.15 -17.41 0.88
N TYR A 30 20.31 -17.94 1.26
CA TYR A 30 20.44 -19.28 1.82
C TYR A 30 19.60 -19.47 3.10
N LEU A 31 19.47 -18.44 3.93
CA LEU A 31 18.60 -18.50 5.11
C LEU A 31 17.13 -18.77 4.73
N ALA A 32 16.62 -18.05 3.73
CA ALA A 32 15.26 -18.28 3.22
C ALA A 32 15.13 -19.66 2.56
N ASP A 33 16.11 -20.09 1.77
CA ASP A 33 16.13 -21.43 1.14
C ASP A 33 16.10 -22.55 2.20
N ARG A 34 16.84 -22.38 3.30
CA ARG A 34 16.84 -23.30 4.43
C ARG A 34 15.49 -23.34 5.14
N TRP A 35 14.90 -22.19 5.47
CA TRP A 35 13.59 -22.14 6.11
C TRP A 35 12.49 -22.71 5.21
N LEU A 36 12.53 -22.45 3.90
CA LEU A 36 11.62 -23.08 2.95
C LEU A 36 11.77 -24.60 2.95
N HIS A 37 13.01 -25.11 2.99
CA HIS A 37 13.27 -26.54 3.10
C HIS A 37 12.71 -27.12 4.40
N GLU A 38 12.95 -26.49 5.55
CA GLU A 38 12.43 -26.90 6.85
C GLU A 38 10.90 -26.93 6.86
N ILE A 39 10.24 -25.89 6.33
CA ILE A 39 8.77 -25.82 6.20
C ILE A 39 8.25 -27.00 5.37
N LYS A 40 8.83 -27.22 4.18
CA LYS A 40 8.42 -28.30 3.27
C LYS A 40 8.53 -29.70 3.89
N HIS A 41 9.39 -29.88 4.90
CA HIS A 41 9.63 -31.16 5.57
C HIS A 41 9.13 -31.17 7.04
N SER A 42 8.31 -30.19 7.46
CA SER A 42 7.86 -30.06 8.85
C SER A 42 6.63 -30.89 9.22
N THR A 43 6.15 -31.77 8.35
CA THR A 43 4.98 -32.61 8.62
C THR A 43 5.32 -33.76 9.58
N VAL A 44 4.34 -34.20 10.38
CA VAL A 44 4.54 -35.26 11.38
C VAL A 44 4.74 -36.64 10.74
N ASP A 45 4.19 -36.85 9.54
CA ASP A 45 4.29 -38.10 8.79
C ASP A 45 5.49 -38.13 7.81
N ASN A 46 6.34 -37.10 7.83
CA ASN A 46 7.46 -36.89 6.90
C ASN A 46 7.05 -36.73 5.42
N SER A 47 5.77 -36.45 5.14
CA SER A 47 5.34 -36.05 3.80
C SER A 47 5.85 -34.63 3.44
N GLN A 48 6.01 -34.33 2.16
CA GLN A 48 6.31 -32.96 1.75
C GLN A 48 5.03 -32.13 1.68
N GLN A 49 5.09 -30.88 2.16
CA GLN A 49 4.01 -29.89 2.02
C GLN A 49 4.49 -28.68 1.22
N SER A 50 3.55 -27.95 0.60
CA SER A 50 3.83 -26.66 -0.05
C SER A 50 3.86 -25.50 0.95
N LEU A 51 4.34 -24.32 0.53
CA LEU A 51 4.33 -23.14 1.40
C LEU A 51 2.88 -22.66 1.61
N ALA A 52 2.05 -22.77 0.57
CA ALA A 52 0.62 -22.50 0.64
C ALA A 52 -0.10 -23.46 1.60
N ASP A 53 0.24 -24.76 1.61
CA ASP A 53 -0.36 -25.71 2.55
C ASP A 53 0.03 -25.41 4.00
N PHE A 54 1.29 -25.06 4.24
CA PHE A 54 1.77 -24.65 5.56
C PHE A 54 0.99 -23.43 6.08
N ALA A 55 0.83 -22.40 5.25
CA ALA A 55 0.10 -21.18 5.59
C ALA A 55 -1.41 -21.45 5.78
N ARG A 56 -2.05 -22.20 4.86
CA ARG A 56 -3.48 -22.51 4.91
C ARG A 56 -3.86 -23.41 6.07
N THR A 57 -3.04 -24.41 6.36
CA THR A 57 -3.28 -25.33 7.47
C THR A 57 -3.23 -24.58 8.80
N SER A 58 -2.47 -23.49 8.91
CA SER A 58 -2.43 -22.68 10.11
C SER A 58 -3.77 -21.98 10.38
N TYR A 59 -4.23 -21.04 9.55
CA TYR A 59 -5.46 -20.30 9.87
C TYR A 59 -6.72 -21.18 9.89
N LYS A 60 -6.70 -22.34 9.23
CA LYS A 60 -7.80 -23.33 9.26
C LYS A 60 -7.83 -24.19 10.53
N ASN A 61 -6.77 -24.17 11.35
CA ASN A 61 -6.69 -24.96 12.58
C ASN A 61 -6.46 -24.11 13.84
N TYR A 62 -5.80 -22.96 13.74
CA TYR A 62 -5.64 -21.99 14.84
C TYR A 62 -6.82 -21.04 14.91
N GLY A 63 -7.15 -20.58 16.12
CA GLY A 63 -8.38 -19.83 16.36
C GLY A 63 -9.60 -20.74 16.45
N LEU A 64 -10.78 -20.16 16.28
CA LEU A 64 -12.07 -20.83 16.46
C LEU A 64 -12.61 -21.32 15.12
N HIS A 65 -12.91 -22.62 15.02
CA HIS A 65 -13.44 -23.24 13.81
C HIS A 65 -14.72 -24.00 14.12
N ALA A 66 -15.79 -23.65 13.42
CA ALA A 66 -17.11 -24.23 13.60
C ALA A 66 -17.39 -25.26 12.50
N ASP A 67 -17.67 -26.51 12.88
CA ASP A 67 -18.06 -27.56 11.93
C ASP A 67 -19.56 -27.49 11.65
N PRO A 68 -20.00 -27.22 10.40
CA PRO A 68 -21.42 -27.16 10.06
C PRO A 68 -22.15 -28.50 10.16
N ALA A 69 -21.46 -29.63 10.01
CA ALA A 69 -22.04 -30.96 10.04
C ALA A 69 -22.20 -31.48 11.48
N THR A 70 -21.16 -31.35 12.31
CA THR A 70 -21.18 -31.87 13.69
C THR A 70 -21.59 -30.83 14.75
N LYS A 71 -21.62 -29.54 14.38
CA LYS A 71 -21.80 -28.39 15.29
C LYS A 71 -20.74 -28.27 16.39
N GLN A 72 -19.63 -29.00 16.27
CA GLN A 72 -18.49 -28.86 17.15
C GLN A 72 -17.74 -27.56 16.85
N ILE A 73 -17.14 -26.98 17.89
CA ILE A 73 -16.20 -25.87 17.75
C ILE A 73 -14.83 -26.34 18.22
N THR A 74 -13.84 -26.30 17.35
CA THR A 74 -12.44 -26.51 17.74
C THR A 74 -11.77 -25.17 17.99
N TYR A 75 -10.97 -25.09 19.06
CA TYR A 75 -10.16 -23.92 19.37
C TYR A 75 -8.72 -24.34 19.58
N ARG A 76 -7.77 -23.61 18.98
CA ARG A 76 -6.32 -23.82 19.13
C ARG A 76 -5.58 -22.50 19.25
N GLU A 77 -4.61 -22.43 20.17
CA GLU A 77 -3.87 -21.22 20.48
C GLU A 77 -2.43 -21.50 20.91
N TRP A 78 -1.47 -20.71 20.44
CA TRP A 78 -0.08 -20.84 20.85
C TRP A 78 0.17 -19.92 22.06
N ALA A 79 0.61 -20.49 23.19
CA ALA A 79 0.91 -19.74 24.41
C ALA A 79 1.94 -20.50 25.28
N PRO A 80 3.19 -20.66 24.80
CA PRO A 80 4.13 -21.60 25.39
C PRO A 80 4.50 -21.29 26.85
N ASN A 81 4.46 -20.03 27.27
CA ASN A 81 4.75 -19.65 28.67
C ASN A 81 3.59 -19.91 29.64
N ALA A 82 2.34 -20.05 29.17
CA ALA A 82 1.19 -20.30 30.03
C ALA A 82 1.21 -21.73 30.60
N GLN A 83 0.83 -21.91 31.86
CA GLN A 83 0.73 -23.22 32.50
C GLN A 83 -0.60 -23.91 32.15
N GLN A 84 -1.70 -23.15 32.21
CA GLN A 84 -3.04 -23.61 31.84
C GLN A 84 -3.72 -22.55 30.98
N ALA A 85 -4.70 -22.97 30.18
CA ALA A 85 -5.53 -22.07 29.40
C ALA A 85 -7.00 -22.50 29.47
N PHE A 86 -7.91 -21.53 29.47
CA PHE A 86 -9.35 -21.75 29.49
C PHE A 86 -10.03 -20.87 28.45
N LEU A 87 -11.04 -21.40 27.78
CA LEU A 87 -11.92 -20.60 26.92
C LEU A 87 -13.04 -20.02 27.79
N VAL A 88 -13.19 -18.70 27.79
CA VAL A 88 -14.17 -17.99 28.63
C VAL A 88 -15.01 -17.06 27.78
N GLY A 89 -16.28 -16.87 28.12
CA GLY A 89 -17.14 -15.95 27.38
C GLY A 89 -18.59 -15.98 27.85
N GLU A 90 -19.45 -15.27 27.14
CA GLU A 90 -20.89 -15.22 27.45
C GLU A 90 -21.51 -16.62 27.47
N PHE A 91 -21.06 -17.51 26.57
CA PHE A 91 -21.55 -18.88 26.44
C PHE A 91 -21.37 -19.74 27.70
N ASN A 92 -20.43 -19.40 28.59
CA ASN A 92 -20.18 -20.12 29.84
C ASN A 92 -20.22 -19.21 31.08
N ASN A 93 -20.91 -18.06 30.96
CA ASN A 93 -20.99 -17.04 32.01
C ASN A 93 -19.61 -16.59 32.53
N TRP A 94 -18.62 -16.49 31.63
CA TRP A 94 -17.23 -16.13 31.95
C TRP A 94 -16.57 -17.04 32.99
N SER A 95 -16.99 -18.31 33.06
CA SER A 95 -16.44 -19.29 34.00
C SER A 95 -14.97 -19.58 33.71
N THR A 96 -14.11 -19.35 34.71
CA THR A 96 -12.65 -19.50 34.61
C THR A 96 -12.14 -20.92 34.80
N SER A 97 -13.02 -21.92 34.85
CA SER A 97 -12.64 -23.32 35.16
C SER A 97 -13.36 -24.38 34.31
N SER A 98 -14.39 -23.99 33.56
CA SER A 98 -15.28 -24.96 32.89
C SER A 98 -14.74 -25.53 31.59
N HIS A 99 -13.95 -24.77 30.83
CA HIS A 99 -13.49 -25.14 29.49
C HIS A 99 -11.96 -25.06 29.39
N GLU A 100 -11.27 -25.93 30.14
CA GLU A 100 -9.81 -26.05 30.09
C GLU A 100 -9.34 -26.58 28.73
N LEU A 101 -8.23 -26.02 28.24
CA LEU A 101 -7.55 -26.46 27.03
C LEU A 101 -6.37 -27.38 27.39
N LYS A 102 -6.06 -28.32 26.49
CA LYS A 102 -4.92 -29.23 26.62
C LYS A 102 -3.71 -28.66 25.91
N LYS A 103 -2.60 -28.52 26.64
CA LYS A 103 -1.29 -28.10 26.11
C LYS A 103 -0.54 -29.28 25.49
N ASP A 104 -0.02 -29.11 24.29
CA ASP A 104 0.90 -30.06 23.66
C ASP A 104 2.38 -29.75 23.99
N GLN A 105 3.29 -30.57 23.44
CA GLN A 105 4.73 -30.43 23.65
C GLN A 105 5.36 -29.16 23.04
N TYR A 106 4.67 -28.49 22.11
CA TYR A 106 5.12 -27.26 21.46
C TYR A 106 4.54 -26.01 22.11
N GLY A 107 3.78 -26.18 23.20
CA GLY A 107 3.12 -25.08 23.90
C GLY A 107 1.85 -24.58 23.21
N VAL A 108 1.26 -25.41 22.36
CA VAL A 108 -0.02 -25.12 21.72
C VAL A 108 -1.14 -25.73 22.54
N PHE A 109 -2.12 -24.91 22.91
CA PHE A 109 -3.31 -25.30 23.64
C PHE A 109 -4.44 -25.60 22.66
N SER A 110 -5.24 -26.64 22.94
CA SER A 110 -6.41 -26.97 22.13
C SER A 110 -7.58 -27.53 22.92
N THR A 111 -8.79 -27.33 22.41
CA THR A 111 -10.01 -27.97 22.92
C THR A 111 -11.07 -28.12 21.82
N THR A 112 -12.04 -29.00 22.04
CA THR A 112 -13.19 -29.20 21.16
C THR A 112 -14.45 -29.13 22.00
N LEU A 113 -15.28 -28.13 21.72
CA LEU A 113 -16.58 -27.96 22.34
C LEU A 113 -17.60 -28.77 21.53
N PRO A 114 -18.33 -29.70 22.16
CA PRO A 114 -19.41 -30.41 21.49
C PRO A 114 -20.57 -29.47 21.14
N ALA A 115 -21.51 -29.95 20.33
CA ALA A 115 -22.79 -29.27 20.15
C ALA A 115 -23.47 -29.00 21.51
N SER A 116 -24.20 -27.90 21.60
CA SER A 116 -25.01 -27.57 22.77
C SER A 116 -26.13 -28.61 22.98
N ALA A 117 -26.79 -28.58 24.14
CA ALA A 117 -27.92 -29.46 24.42
C ALA A 117 -29.11 -29.27 23.45
N SER A 118 -29.22 -28.11 22.79
CA SER A 118 -30.23 -27.87 21.74
C SER A 118 -29.83 -28.41 20.36
N GLY A 119 -28.61 -28.93 20.22
CA GLY A 119 -28.03 -29.34 18.93
C GLY A 119 -27.41 -28.20 18.12
N ASP A 120 -27.30 -27.01 18.71
CA ASP A 120 -26.65 -25.84 18.08
C ASP A 120 -25.16 -25.75 18.45
N TYR A 121 -24.47 -24.73 17.96
CA TYR A 121 -23.12 -24.41 18.38
C TYR A 121 -23.05 -24.04 19.87
N ALA A 122 -22.04 -24.54 20.59
CA ALA A 122 -21.83 -24.22 22.00
C ALA A 122 -21.52 -22.74 22.27
N ILE A 123 -20.95 -22.04 21.29
CA ILE A 123 -20.70 -20.59 21.35
C ILE A 123 -21.65 -19.94 20.34
N PRO A 124 -22.61 -19.10 20.79
CA PRO A 124 -23.51 -18.39 19.89
C PRO A 124 -22.77 -17.43 18.95
N HIS A 125 -23.25 -17.30 17.72
CA HIS A 125 -22.73 -16.31 16.77
C HIS A 125 -22.75 -14.90 17.37
N ASP A 126 -21.66 -14.17 17.13
CA ASP A 126 -21.43 -12.82 17.60
C ASP A 126 -21.52 -12.69 19.13
N SER A 127 -21.22 -13.75 19.89
CA SER A 127 -21.05 -13.66 21.35
C SER A 127 -19.61 -13.32 21.73
N LYS A 128 -19.45 -12.69 22.89
CA LYS A 128 -18.15 -12.26 23.44
C LYS A 128 -17.40 -13.45 24.03
N LEU A 129 -16.09 -13.48 23.81
CA LEU A 129 -15.19 -14.47 24.40
C LEU A 129 -13.78 -13.93 24.61
N LYS A 130 -12.99 -14.63 25.41
CA LYS A 130 -11.55 -14.46 25.60
C LYS A 130 -10.90 -15.82 25.84
N VAL A 131 -9.58 -15.88 25.71
CA VAL A 131 -8.77 -16.93 26.33
C VAL A 131 -8.23 -16.41 27.66
N LEU A 132 -8.42 -17.20 28.71
CA LEU A 132 -7.80 -17.00 30.01
C LEU A 132 -6.55 -17.86 30.08
N LEU A 133 -5.40 -17.26 30.37
CA LEU A 133 -4.12 -17.93 30.57
C LEU A 133 -3.72 -17.84 32.04
N VAL A 134 -3.33 -18.96 32.63
CA VAL A 134 -2.70 -19.01 33.96
C VAL A 134 -1.19 -18.97 33.77
N LEU A 135 -0.57 -17.89 34.25
CA LEU A 135 0.86 -17.62 34.07
C LEU A 135 1.71 -18.37 35.11
N PRO A 136 3.05 -18.46 34.92
CA PRO A 136 3.91 -19.19 35.84
C PRO A 136 3.91 -18.71 37.30
N ASP A 137 3.60 -17.43 37.52
CA ASP A 137 3.46 -16.82 38.85
C ASP A 137 2.06 -17.03 39.48
N GLY A 138 1.17 -17.77 38.80
CA GLY A 138 -0.21 -18.01 39.20
C GLY A 138 -1.18 -16.88 38.85
N SER A 139 -0.70 -15.78 38.22
CA SER A 139 -1.57 -14.70 37.78
C SER A 139 -2.38 -15.08 36.53
N HIS A 140 -3.48 -14.36 36.32
CA HIS A 140 -4.42 -14.60 35.23
C HIS A 140 -4.30 -13.51 34.16
N ALA A 141 -4.14 -13.92 32.90
CA ALA A 141 -4.13 -13.05 31.75
C ALA A 141 -5.33 -13.34 30.83
N TYR A 142 -6.17 -12.34 30.59
CA TYR A 142 -7.26 -12.44 29.62
C TYR A 142 -6.82 -11.82 28.30
N ARG A 143 -6.96 -12.56 27.19
CA ARG A 143 -6.56 -12.11 25.85
C ARG A 143 -7.66 -12.38 24.83
N LEU A 144 -7.69 -11.56 23.79
CA LEU A 144 -8.43 -11.91 22.57
C LEU A 144 -7.62 -12.99 21.84
N PRO A 145 -8.22 -14.07 21.32
CA PRO A 145 -7.47 -15.08 20.58
C PRO A 145 -6.64 -14.46 19.45
N ALA A 146 -5.40 -14.91 19.26
CA ALA A 146 -4.48 -14.31 18.28
C ALA A 146 -5.01 -14.43 16.84
N TYR A 147 -5.83 -15.45 16.58
CA TYR A 147 -6.50 -15.74 15.30
C TYR A 147 -7.99 -15.36 15.30
N ILE A 148 -8.42 -14.44 16.16
CA ILE A 148 -9.82 -13.98 16.16
C ILE A 148 -10.15 -13.28 14.82
N THR A 149 -11.31 -13.60 14.24
CA THR A 149 -11.73 -13.06 12.93
C THR A 149 -12.60 -11.82 13.03
N ARG A 150 -13.04 -11.47 14.24
CA ARG A 150 -13.77 -10.23 14.55
C ARG A 150 -13.50 -9.79 15.98
N ALA A 151 -13.11 -8.53 16.14
CA ALA A 151 -13.08 -7.83 17.42
C ALA A 151 -13.88 -6.53 17.28
N THR A 152 -14.56 -6.08 18.33
CA THR A 152 -15.38 -4.86 18.30
C THR A 152 -15.07 -3.96 19.48
N GLN A 153 -15.27 -2.66 19.30
CA GLN A 153 -15.29 -1.73 20.44
C GLN A 153 -16.42 -2.12 21.41
N PRO A 154 -16.19 -1.97 22.73
CA PRO A 154 -17.25 -2.17 23.71
C PRO A 154 -18.35 -1.12 23.52
N ASP A 155 -19.58 -1.47 23.89
CA ASP A 155 -20.66 -0.48 23.97
C ASP A 155 -20.35 0.62 25.01
N LYS A 156 -21.11 1.73 24.97
CA LYS A 156 -20.85 2.89 25.84
C LYS A 156 -20.93 2.57 27.33
N GLU A 157 -21.73 1.60 27.74
CA GLU A 157 -21.90 1.24 29.15
C GLU A 157 -20.69 0.41 29.62
N THR A 158 -20.35 -0.62 28.86
CA THR A 158 -19.16 -1.46 29.07
C THR A 158 -17.89 -0.61 29.05
N ALA A 159 -17.75 0.29 28.08
CA ALA A 159 -16.60 1.18 27.96
C ALA A 159 -16.42 2.08 29.20
N ARG A 160 -17.52 2.56 29.78
CA ARG A 160 -17.49 3.38 31.01
C ARG A 160 -17.14 2.57 32.24
N GLN A 161 -17.61 1.32 32.32
CA GLN A 161 -17.42 0.48 33.49
C GLN A 161 -16.07 -0.23 33.52
N PHE A 162 -15.60 -0.72 32.36
CA PHE A 162 -14.45 -1.61 32.26
C PHE A 162 -13.33 -1.06 31.37
N GLY A 163 -13.53 0.09 30.72
CA GLY A 163 -12.56 0.69 29.83
C GLY A 163 -12.79 0.35 28.35
N PRO A 164 -12.02 0.98 27.44
CA PRO A 164 -12.29 0.97 26.00
C PRO A 164 -11.76 -0.26 25.25
N SER A 165 -11.18 -1.24 25.95
CA SER A 165 -10.51 -2.40 25.35
C SER A 165 -11.47 -3.22 24.49
N TYR A 166 -11.02 -3.64 23.31
CA TYR A 166 -11.85 -4.38 22.36
C TYR A 166 -12.29 -5.75 22.90
N GLU A 167 -13.37 -6.24 22.31
CA GLU A 167 -14.01 -7.52 22.64
C GLU A 167 -13.93 -8.48 21.45
N ALA A 168 -13.39 -9.69 21.64
CA ALA A 168 -13.42 -10.73 20.62
C ALA A 168 -14.85 -11.26 20.45
N ARG A 169 -15.26 -11.45 19.19
CA ARG A 169 -16.60 -11.91 18.80
C ARG A 169 -16.47 -13.22 18.05
N PHE A 170 -17.23 -14.24 18.47
CA PHE A 170 -17.28 -15.49 17.71
C PHE A 170 -18.04 -15.31 16.40
N TRP A 171 -17.32 -15.14 15.30
CA TRP A 171 -17.95 -14.81 14.01
C TRP A 171 -18.25 -16.06 13.17
N ASN A 172 -19.46 -16.60 13.37
CA ASN A 172 -20.00 -17.70 12.57
C ASN A 172 -21.44 -17.42 12.07
N PRO A 173 -21.64 -16.50 11.10
CA PRO A 173 -22.98 -16.14 10.65
C PRO A 173 -23.71 -17.33 10.03
N ALA A 174 -25.03 -17.38 10.17
CA ALA A 174 -25.86 -18.49 9.67
C ALA A 174 -25.76 -18.65 8.14
N VAL A 175 -25.53 -17.55 7.43
CA VAL A 175 -25.29 -17.53 5.97
C VAL A 175 -23.94 -16.89 5.72
N GLN A 176 -23.00 -17.67 5.21
CA GLN A 176 -21.70 -17.18 4.80
C GLN A 176 -21.79 -16.50 3.44
N TYR A 177 -21.07 -15.38 3.27
CA TYR A 177 -20.94 -14.73 1.97
C TYR A 177 -20.30 -15.67 0.94
N GLN A 178 -20.87 -15.72 -0.25
CA GLN A 178 -20.35 -16.47 -1.39
C GLN A 178 -19.95 -15.47 -2.46
N PHE A 179 -18.66 -15.44 -2.82
CA PHE A 179 -18.17 -14.61 -3.92
C PHE A 179 -18.83 -15.03 -5.23
N LYS A 180 -19.29 -14.04 -5.99
CA LYS A 180 -20.04 -14.23 -7.24
C LYS A 180 -19.18 -13.92 -8.46
N ASN A 181 -18.17 -13.08 -8.30
CA ASN A 181 -17.31 -12.61 -9.36
C ASN A 181 -15.93 -13.26 -9.25
N LYS A 182 -15.26 -13.38 -10.40
CA LYS A 182 -13.88 -13.84 -10.45
C LYS A 182 -12.96 -12.64 -10.28
N ARG A 183 -11.76 -12.90 -9.77
CA ARG A 183 -10.65 -11.95 -9.79
C ARG A 183 -10.43 -11.40 -11.20
N PRO A 184 -10.20 -10.09 -11.36
CA PRO A 184 -9.81 -9.51 -12.65
C PRO A 184 -8.52 -10.17 -13.18
N SER A 185 -8.39 -10.26 -14.50
CA SER A 185 -7.13 -10.66 -15.13
C SER A 185 -6.12 -9.51 -15.09
N PHE A 186 -4.86 -9.79 -14.73
CA PHE A 186 -3.79 -8.81 -14.79
C PHE A 186 -2.48 -9.46 -15.21
N GLU A 187 -1.99 -9.12 -16.41
CA GLU A 187 -0.72 -9.63 -16.89
C GLU A 187 0.44 -8.76 -16.39
N ARG A 188 1.11 -9.18 -15.30
CA ARG A 188 2.22 -8.44 -14.65
C ARG A 188 3.36 -7.96 -15.57
N LYS A 189 3.50 -8.55 -16.75
CA LYS A 189 4.54 -8.23 -17.75
C LYS A 189 4.16 -7.11 -18.72
N SER A 190 2.87 -6.89 -18.96
CA SER A 190 2.36 -6.08 -20.07
C SER A 190 1.32 -5.05 -19.62
N ASP A 191 0.59 -5.33 -18.55
CA ASP A 191 -0.41 -4.42 -18.01
C ASP A 191 0.22 -3.40 -17.05
N SER A 192 -0.29 -2.19 -17.11
CA SER A 192 0.10 -1.08 -16.26
C SER A 192 -0.80 -1.04 -15.03
N LEU A 193 -0.22 -0.81 -13.86
CA LEU A 193 -0.96 -0.73 -12.61
C LEU A 193 -1.26 0.76 -12.27
N ARG A 194 -2.55 1.11 -12.22
CA ARG A 194 -3.08 2.43 -11.86
C ARG A 194 -3.87 2.29 -10.56
N ILE A 195 -3.23 2.65 -9.45
CA ILE A 195 -3.69 2.38 -8.08
C ILE A 195 -4.42 3.60 -7.50
N TYR A 196 -5.62 3.36 -6.99
CA TYR A 196 -6.34 4.31 -6.14
C TYR A 196 -6.19 3.88 -4.67
N GLU A 197 -5.36 4.59 -3.92
CA GLU A 197 -5.17 4.37 -2.48
C GLU A 197 -6.33 4.99 -1.68
N ALA A 198 -6.94 4.20 -0.81
CA ALA A 198 -8.15 4.61 -0.11
C ALA A 198 -8.24 4.04 1.32
N HIS A 199 -8.96 4.77 2.16
CA HIS A 199 -9.28 4.41 3.53
C HIS A 199 -10.79 4.51 3.77
N VAL A 200 -11.44 3.35 3.92
CA VAL A 200 -12.90 3.22 4.01
C VAL A 200 -13.55 4.20 5.00
N GLY A 201 -12.96 4.34 6.19
CA GLY A 201 -13.55 5.15 7.25
C GLY A 201 -13.65 6.65 6.99
N ILE A 202 -12.90 7.20 6.03
CA ILE A 202 -12.90 8.64 5.70
C ILE A 202 -13.57 8.93 4.35
N SER A 203 -13.98 7.91 3.61
CA SER A 203 -14.52 8.02 2.25
C SER A 203 -16.00 8.46 2.22
N SER A 204 -16.32 9.53 2.95
CA SER A 204 -17.63 10.17 2.98
C SER A 204 -17.47 11.68 3.21
N PRO A 205 -18.37 12.53 2.70
CA PRO A 205 -18.38 13.96 3.03
C PRO A 205 -18.89 14.24 4.43
N GLU A 206 -19.52 13.26 5.10
CA GLU A 206 -20.00 13.39 6.47
C GLU A 206 -18.85 13.19 7.47
N PRO A 207 -18.76 13.98 8.56
CA PRO A 207 -17.75 13.85 9.59
C PRO A 207 -18.07 12.66 10.53
N LYS A 208 -17.96 11.44 9.99
CA LYS A 208 -18.21 10.18 10.68
C LYS A 208 -17.28 9.10 10.12
N VAL A 209 -17.21 7.97 10.80
CA VAL A 209 -16.62 6.77 10.19
C VAL A 209 -17.57 6.20 9.14
N ALA A 210 -17.15 6.19 7.87
CA ALA A 210 -17.90 5.57 6.79
C ALA A 210 -17.77 4.03 6.79
N SER A 211 -18.76 3.37 6.22
CA SER A 211 -18.88 1.90 6.19
C SER A 211 -18.40 1.27 4.90
N TYR A 212 -18.09 -0.04 4.93
CA TYR A 212 -17.79 -0.83 3.73
C TYR A 212 -18.90 -0.73 2.68
N LYS A 213 -20.18 -0.72 3.11
CA LYS A 213 -21.34 -0.58 2.22
C LYS A 213 -21.46 0.81 1.59
N GLU A 214 -21.07 1.85 2.31
CA GLU A 214 -21.00 3.21 1.74
C GLU A 214 -19.87 3.28 0.70
N PHE A 215 -18.69 2.75 1.01
CA PHE A 215 -17.57 2.69 0.06
C PHE A 215 -17.94 1.91 -1.21
N THR A 216 -18.55 0.72 -1.04
CA THR A 216 -18.98 -0.14 -2.15
C THR A 216 -19.94 0.59 -3.09
N ARG A 217 -20.94 1.31 -2.53
CA ARG A 217 -21.98 1.96 -3.34
C ARG A 217 -21.52 3.30 -3.93
N ASN A 218 -20.72 4.07 -3.20
CA ASN A 218 -20.48 5.47 -3.53
C ASN A 218 -19.08 5.75 -4.09
N ILE A 219 -18.11 4.89 -3.79
CA ILE A 219 -16.70 5.14 -4.10
C ILE A 219 -16.19 4.21 -5.21
N LEU A 220 -16.51 2.91 -5.18
CA LEU A 220 -16.11 1.99 -6.26
C LEU A 220 -16.52 2.49 -7.65
N PRO A 221 -17.76 3.00 -7.88
CA PRO A 221 -18.12 3.54 -9.18
C PRO A 221 -17.27 4.74 -9.61
N ARG A 222 -16.80 5.57 -8.68
CA ARG A 222 -15.95 6.73 -8.97
C ARG A 222 -14.54 6.32 -9.34
N ILE A 223 -13.96 5.36 -8.61
CA ILE A 223 -12.65 4.80 -8.92
C ILE A 223 -12.65 4.22 -10.33
N ARG A 224 -13.72 3.49 -10.68
CA ARG A 224 -13.91 2.93 -12.01
C ARG A 224 -14.09 4.02 -13.09
N ASP A 225 -14.90 5.05 -12.83
CA ASP A 225 -15.10 6.18 -13.76
C ASP A 225 -13.80 6.92 -14.06
N LEU A 226 -12.95 7.10 -13.05
CA LEU A 226 -11.65 7.73 -13.18
C LEU A 226 -10.64 6.92 -14.02
N GLY A 227 -10.88 5.63 -14.27
CA GLY A 227 -9.99 4.79 -15.10
C GLY A 227 -8.87 4.07 -14.35
N TYR A 228 -8.89 4.07 -13.01
CA TYR A 228 -8.02 3.22 -12.20
C TYR A 228 -8.41 1.74 -12.36
N ASP A 229 -7.44 0.84 -12.20
CA ASP A 229 -7.64 -0.61 -12.31
C ASP A 229 -7.29 -1.38 -11.03
N ALA A 230 -6.74 -0.70 -10.02
CA ALA A 230 -6.46 -1.28 -8.72
C ALA A 230 -6.84 -0.33 -7.59
N ILE A 231 -7.16 -0.90 -6.43
CA ILE A 231 -7.40 -0.21 -5.16
C ILE A 231 -6.35 -0.67 -4.17
N GLN A 232 -5.62 0.26 -3.55
CA GLN A 232 -4.84 -0.03 -2.35
C GLN A 232 -5.70 0.29 -1.12
N LEU A 233 -6.11 -0.74 -0.38
CA LEU A 233 -7.06 -0.60 0.72
C LEU A 233 -6.34 -0.57 2.06
N MET A 234 -6.27 0.63 2.65
CA MET A 234 -5.59 0.90 3.91
C MET A 234 -6.46 0.54 5.13
N ALA A 235 -5.81 0.36 6.28
CA ALA A 235 -6.45 0.26 7.61
C ALA A 235 -7.52 -0.82 7.75
N ILE A 236 -7.36 -1.94 7.05
CA ILE A 236 -8.29 -3.08 7.12
C ILE A 236 -7.98 -4.01 8.27
N MET A 237 -6.70 -4.32 8.54
CA MET A 237 -6.32 -5.07 9.74
C MET A 237 -6.77 -4.30 10.99
N GLU A 238 -7.39 -4.99 11.94
CA GLU A 238 -8.03 -4.32 13.08
C GLU A 238 -6.98 -3.64 13.98
N HIS A 239 -7.25 -2.38 14.28
CA HIS A 239 -6.36 -1.46 15.00
C HIS A 239 -7.20 -0.67 16.01
N ALA A 240 -6.85 -0.72 17.30
CA ALA A 240 -7.66 -0.07 18.33
C ALA A 240 -7.59 1.47 18.26
N TYR A 241 -6.47 2.04 17.82
CA TYR A 241 -6.27 3.49 17.73
C TYR A 241 -6.56 4.00 16.31
N TYR A 242 -7.72 4.63 16.11
CA TYR A 242 -8.18 5.05 14.77
C TYR A 242 -7.22 6.04 14.09
N ALA A 243 -6.65 6.98 14.86
CA ALA A 243 -5.67 7.94 14.35
C ALA A 243 -4.28 7.35 14.07
N SER A 244 -4.07 6.05 14.28
CA SER A 244 -2.90 5.35 13.73
C SER A 244 -3.00 5.13 12.22
N PHE A 245 -4.13 5.45 11.61
CA PHE A 245 -4.39 5.25 10.19
C PHE A 245 -4.26 3.78 9.73
N GLY A 246 -4.41 2.83 10.66
CA GLY A 246 -4.25 1.40 10.40
C GLY A 246 -2.90 0.81 10.82
N TYR A 247 -1.88 1.64 11.08
CA TYR A 247 -0.52 1.16 11.35
C TYR A 247 -0.36 0.49 12.72
N GLN A 248 -1.20 0.80 13.71
CA GLN A 248 -1.14 0.17 15.04
C GLN A 248 -2.04 -1.07 15.13
N VAL A 249 -1.68 -2.13 14.38
CA VAL A 249 -2.45 -3.38 14.32
C VAL A 249 -2.49 -4.09 15.68
N THR A 250 -3.68 -4.56 16.04
CA THR A 250 -3.97 -5.26 17.29
C THR A 250 -4.38 -6.72 17.04
N ASN A 251 -5.25 -6.96 16.06
CA ASN A 251 -5.83 -8.28 15.77
C ASN A 251 -5.65 -8.59 14.28
N PHE A 252 -4.57 -9.30 13.94
CA PHE A 252 -4.10 -9.47 12.56
C PHE A 252 -5.08 -10.22 11.64
N PHE A 253 -5.88 -11.13 12.19
CA PHE A 253 -6.89 -11.90 11.45
C PHE A 253 -8.29 -11.28 11.50
N ALA A 254 -8.46 -10.16 12.20
CA ALA A 254 -9.71 -9.42 12.24
C ALA A 254 -9.65 -8.24 11.27
N ILE A 255 -10.71 -8.08 10.50
CA ILE A 255 -10.97 -6.85 9.75
C ILE A 255 -11.49 -5.77 10.69
N SER A 256 -11.23 -4.50 10.38
CA SER A 256 -11.65 -3.42 11.26
C SER A 256 -13.17 -3.35 11.33
N SER A 257 -13.68 -3.55 12.53
CA SER A 257 -15.11 -3.58 12.84
C SER A 257 -15.78 -2.22 12.73
N ARG A 258 -14.99 -1.14 12.72
CA ARG A 258 -15.46 0.24 12.57
C ARG A 258 -16.28 0.45 11.30
N TYR A 259 -15.91 -0.24 10.21
CA TYR A 259 -16.53 -0.04 8.91
C TYR A 259 -17.65 -1.05 8.63
N GLY A 260 -17.77 -2.10 9.45
CA GLY A 260 -18.82 -3.12 9.30
C GLY A 260 -18.40 -4.53 9.70
N THR A 261 -18.96 -5.50 8.99
CA THR A 261 -18.78 -6.94 9.20
C THR A 261 -17.81 -7.56 8.18
N PRO A 262 -17.20 -8.72 8.50
CA PRO A 262 -16.41 -9.49 7.53
C PRO A 262 -17.12 -9.72 6.19
N GLU A 263 -18.43 -9.97 6.21
CA GLU A 263 -19.23 -10.21 5.00
C GLU A 263 -19.38 -8.93 4.16
N GLU A 264 -19.43 -7.77 4.79
CA GLU A 264 -19.49 -6.49 4.06
C GLU A 264 -18.15 -6.13 3.40
N LEU A 265 -17.01 -6.53 3.98
CA LEU A 265 -15.73 -6.42 3.27
C LEU A 265 -15.65 -7.41 2.09
N LYS A 266 -16.12 -8.65 2.27
CA LYS A 266 -16.20 -9.61 1.15
C LYS A 266 -17.07 -9.07 0.02
N GLU A 267 -18.20 -8.44 0.34
CA GLU A 267 -19.07 -7.78 -0.64
C GLU A 267 -18.36 -6.63 -1.36
N LEU A 268 -17.59 -5.81 -0.64
CA LEU A 268 -16.79 -4.73 -1.23
C LEU A 268 -15.80 -5.28 -2.25
N VAL A 269 -15.00 -6.29 -1.88
CA VAL A 269 -14.01 -6.89 -2.78
C VAL A 269 -14.69 -7.55 -3.98
N ASP A 270 -15.80 -8.29 -3.77
CA ASP A 270 -16.54 -8.95 -4.86
C ASP A 270 -17.13 -7.94 -5.86
N GLU A 271 -17.68 -6.82 -5.38
CA GLU A 271 -18.18 -5.76 -6.26
C GLU A 271 -17.06 -4.97 -6.94
N ALA A 272 -15.89 -4.82 -6.32
CA ALA A 272 -14.70 -4.27 -6.99
C ALA A 272 -14.25 -5.19 -8.14
N HIS A 273 -14.20 -6.51 -7.89
CA HIS A 273 -13.87 -7.52 -8.91
C HIS A 273 -14.86 -7.52 -10.08
N LYS A 274 -16.16 -7.36 -9.80
CA LYS A 274 -17.20 -7.18 -10.83
C LYS A 274 -16.95 -5.97 -11.72
N MET A 275 -16.35 -4.90 -11.18
CA MET A 275 -15.97 -3.70 -11.93
C MET A 275 -14.62 -3.84 -12.63
N GLY A 276 -13.94 -4.98 -12.52
CA GLY A 276 -12.61 -5.22 -13.07
C GLY A 276 -11.49 -4.53 -12.29
N LEU A 277 -11.72 -4.18 -11.01
CA LEU A 277 -10.74 -3.55 -10.14
C LEU A 277 -10.04 -4.61 -9.29
N LEU A 278 -8.70 -4.63 -9.34
CA LEU A 278 -7.89 -5.37 -8.39
C LEU A 278 -8.01 -4.71 -7.01
N VAL A 279 -7.94 -5.51 -5.93
CA VAL A 279 -7.92 -4.98 -4.56
C VAL A 279 -6.68 -5.50 -3.85
N LEU A 280 -5.78 -4.58 -3.51
CA LEU A 280 -4.58 -4.83 -2.73
C LEU A 280 -4.83 -4.43 -1.27
N LEU A 281 -4.25 -5.17 -0.33
CA LEU A 281 -4.36 -4.90 1.10
C LEU A 281 -3.06 -4.32 1.64
N ASP A 282 -3.14 -3.32 2.52
CA ASP A 282 -2.03 -2.93 3.40
C ASP A 282 -1.78 -4.01 4.46
N VAL A 283 -0.57 -4.56 4.43
CA VAL A 283 -0.09 -5.57 5.38
C VAL A 283 0.98 -4.93 6.26
N VAL A 284 0.62 -4.74 7.52
CA VAL A 284 1.52 -4.17 8.54
C VAL A 284 2.17 -5.31 9.31
N HIS A 285 3.15 -5.97 8.70
CA HIS A 285 3.96 -7.01 9.35
C HIS A 285 5.29 -6.50 9.91
N SER A 286 5.55 -5.20 9.80
CA SER A 286 6.77 -4.57 10.34
C SER A 286 6.79 -4.48 11.86
N HIS A 287 5.62 -4.35 12.49
CA HIS A 287 5.46 -4.20 13.93
C HIS A 287 4.04 -4.56 14.37
N ALA A 288 3.80 -4.54 15.68
CA ALA A 288 2.46 -4.64 16.28
C ALA A 288 2.28 -3.60 17.38
N SER A 289 1.02 -3.25 17.66
CA SER A 289 0.67 -2.36 18.77
C SER A 289 1.17 -2.91 20.12
N LYS A 290 1.53 -2.01 21.03
CA LYS A 290 1.86 -2.35 22.42
C LYS A 290 0.65 -2.71 23.28
N ASN A 291 -0.57 -2.63 22.76
CA ASN A 291 -1.78 -3.02 23.46
C ASN A 291 -1.70 -4.47 23.97
N VAL A 292 -1.91 -4.64 25.29
CA VAL A 292 -1.82 -5.94 25.97
C VAL A 292 -3.20 -6.60 26.16
N GLU A 293 -4.24 -5.82 26.42
CA GLU A 293 -5.57 -6.38 26.71
C GLU A 293 -6.32 -6.84 25.47
N ASP A 294 -6.14 -6.11 24.36
CA ASP A 294 -6.83 -6.32 23.09
C ASP A 294 -5.90 -6.45 21.88
N GLY A 295 -4.58 -6.55 22.13
CA GLY A 295 -3.56 -6.76 21.11
C GLY A 295 -2.70 -8.00 21.40
N LEU A 296 -1.71 -8.21 20.53
CA LEU A 296 -0.81 -9.37 20.58
C LEU A 296 0.30 -9.23 21.63
N ASN A 297 0.51 -8.04 22.19
CA ASN A 297 1.59 -7.79 23.14
C ASN A 297 1.39 -8.55 24.45
N LYS A 298 2.46 -9.20 24.94
CA LYS A 298 2.44 -10.00 26.17
C LYS A 298 1.28 -11.00 26.22
N PHE A 299 1.01 -11.64 25.08
CA PHE A 299 -0.10 -12.56 24.91
C PHE A 299 -0.05 -13.69 25.95
N ASP A 300 1.04 -14.47 25.99
CA ASP A 300 1.26 -15.52 27.00
C ASP A 300 1.92 -15.03 28.31
N GLY A 301 1.85 -13.72 28.58
CA GLY A 301 2.48 -13.06 29.73
C GLY A 301 3.98 -12.81 29.57
N SER A 302 4.67 -13.46 28.61
CA SER A 302 6.07 -13.16 28.29
C SER A 302 6.18 -11.95 27.37
N ASP A 303 7.34 -11.29 27.33
CA ASP A 303 7.59 -10.22 26.37
C ASP A 303 8.09 -10.73 25.02
N HIS A 304 8.40 -12.01 24.85
CA HIS A 304 9.23 -12.53 23.74
C HIS A 304 8.59 -13.67 22.93
N GLN A 305 7.29 -13.91 23.09
CA GLN A 305 6.57 -14.93 22.32
C GLN A 305 6.58 -14.62 20.82
N TYR A 306 5.75 -13.67 20.37
CA TYR A 306 5.68 -13.25 18.97
C TYR A 306 6.80 -12.26 18.60
N PHE A 307 7.45 -11.68 19.59
CA PHE A 307 8.34 -10.53 19.45
C PHE A 307 9.73 -10.85 19.97
N HIS A 308 10.72 -10.04 19.59
CA HIS A 308 11.99 -10.08 20.32
C HIS A 308 11.77 -9.62 21.77
N SER A 309 12.55 -10.17 22.70
CA SER A 309 12.54 -9.71 24.10
C SER A 309 12.92 -8.23 24.19
N LEU A 310 12.29 -7.49 25.11
CA LEU A 310 12.68 -6.12 25.43
C LEU A 310 14.12 -6.06 25.96
N GLN A 311 14.58 -7.11 26.65
CA GLN A 311 15.95 -7.18 27.18
C GLN A 311 17.01 -7.28 26.07
N SER A 312 16.66 -7.69 24.85
CA SER A 312 17.62 -7.73 23.73
C SER A 312 17.86 -6.36 23.10
N GLY A 313 17.04 -5.36 23.43
CA GLY A 313 17.03 -4.06 22.74
C GLY A 313 16.42 -4.10 21.33
N ARG A 314 16.02 -5.28 20.83
CA ARG A 314 15.39 -5.47 19.50
C ARG A 314 13.86 -5.61 19.56
N GLY A 315 13.28 -5.65 20.76
CA GLY A 315 11.86 -5.94 20.96
C GLY A 315 10.90 -4.76 20.80
N GLU A 316 11.42 -3.55 20.59
CA GLU A 316 10.66 -2.30 20.61
C GLU A 316 11.15 -1.32 19.54
N HIS A 317 10.21 -0.73 18.80
CA HIS A 317 10.55 0.26 17.77
C HIS A 317 10.86 1.63 18.40
N PRO A 318 11.98 2.28 18.05
CA PRO A 318 12.45 3.49 18.74
C PRO A 318 11.57 4.72 18.56
N LEU A 319 10.78 4.80 17.48
CA LEU A 319 9.94 5.97 17.17
C LEU A 319 8.43 5.71 17.21
N TRP A 320 8.00 4.45 17.09
CA TRP A 320 6.59 4.12 16.85
C TRP A 320 5.88 3.58 18.09
N ASP A 321 6.56 3.53 19.24
CA ASP A 321 6.00 2.98 20.49
C ASP A 321 5.36 1.59 20.30
N SER A 322 6.05 0.71 19.56
CA SER A 322 5.51 -0.55 19.03
C SER A 322 6.39 -1.76 19.34
N ARG A 323 5.84 -2.98 19.22
CA ARG A 323 6.59 -4.25 19.37
C ARG A 323 7.11 -4.74 18.02
N LEU A 324 8.29 -5.36 18.01
CA LEU A 324 8.94 -5.89 16.80
C LEU A 324 8.96 -7.42 16.78
N PHE A 325 8.49 -8.01 15.69
CA PHE A 325 8.37 -9.46 15.52
C PHE A 325 9.72 -10.16 15.60
N ASN A 326 9.73 -11.36 16.16
CA ASN A 326 10.87 -12.27 16.06
C ASN A 326 10.68 -13.16 14.83
N TYR A 327 11.10 -12.69 13.66
CA TYR A 327 10.91 -13.39 12.38
C TYR A 327 11.64 -14.75 12.33
N GLY A 328 12.65 -14.97 13.16
CA GLY A 328 13.33 -16.26 13.28
C GLY A 328 12.53 -17.36 13.99
N SER A 329 11.41 -17.02 14.64
CA SER A 329 10.55 -17.98 15.34
C SER A 329 9.62 -18.71 14.37
N PHE A 330 9.60 -20.05 14.44
CA PHE A 330 8.81 -20.89 13.54
C PHE A 330 7.29 -20.61 13.61
N GLU A 331 6.76 -20.36 14.82
CA GLU A 331 5.34 -20.03 14.99
C GLU A 331 5.02 -18.58 14.59
N VAL A 332 6.01 -17.66 14.61
CA VAL A 332 5.84 -16.30 14.06
C VAL A 332 5.81 -16.35 12.53
N LEU A 333 6.70 -17.11 11.90
CA LEU A 333 6.66 -17.40 10.46
C LEU A 333 5.30 -18.00 10.08
N ARG A 334 4.84 -19.00 10.84
CA ARG A 334 3.51 -19.59 10.64
C ARG A 334 2.41 -18.53 10.71
N PHE A 335 2.39 -17.73 11.77
CA PHE A 335 1.37 -16.70 11.99
C PHE A 335 1.31 -15.68 10.84
N LEU A 336 2.45 -15.10 10.47
CA LEU A 336 2.51 -14.04 9.45
C LEU A 336 2.25 -14.58 8.03
N LEU A 337 2.79 -15.75 7.67
CA LEU A 337 2.51 -16.37 6.36
C LEU A 337 1.04 -16.80 6.24
N SER A 338 0.50 -17.37 7.32
CA SER A 338 -0.92 -17.74 7.44
C SER A 338 -1.84 -16.54 7.29
N ASN A 339 -1.42 -15.38 7.81
CA ASN A 339 -2.17 -14.14 7.68
C ASN A 339 -2.33 -13.70 6.21
N LEU A 340 -1.25 -13.77 5.42
CA LEU A 340 -1.31 -13.49 3.97
C LEU A 340 -2.27 -14.45 3.26
N ALA A 341 -2.13 -15.75 3.52
CA ALA A 341 -3.01 -16.76 2.93
C ALA A 341 -4.49 -16.56 3.34
N PHE A 342 -4.74 -16.15 4.59
CA PHE A 342 -6.07 -15.85 5.09
C PHE A 342 -6.73 -14.70 4.31
N TYR A 343 -6.04 -13.59 4.09
CA TYR A 343 -6.60 -12.47 3.33
C TYR A 343 -6.81 -12.81 1.85
N ILE A 344 -5.93 -13.61 1.24
CA ILE A 344 -6.13 -14.09 -0.14
C ILE A 344 -7.33 -15.04 -0.24
N ASP A 345 -7.41 -16.05 0.63
CA ASP A 345 -8.42 -17.10 0.50
C ASP A 345 -9.82 -16.62 0.99
N VAL A 346 -9.87 -15.91 2.12
CA VAL A 346 -11.14 -15.56 2.79
C VAL A 346 -11.76 -14.29 2.24
N TYR A 347 -10.94 -13.30 1.88
CA TYR A 347 -11.41 -11.98 1.41
C TYR A 347 -11.13 -11.72 -0.06
N GLN A 348 -10.42 -12.63 -0.74
CA GLN A 348 -10.12 -12.52 -2.16
C GLN A 348 -9.26 -11.31 -2.56
N PHE A 349 -8.41 -10.77 -1.67
CA PHE A 349 -7.43 -9.74 -2.06
C PHE A 349 -6.45 -10.25 -3.13
N ASP A 350 -6.09 -9.41 -4.09
CA ASP A 350 -5.27 -9.70 -5.29
C ASP A 350 -3.76 -9.50 -5.05
N GLY A 351 -3.39 -9.07 -3.85
CA GLY A 351 -2.02 -8.78 -3.51
C GLY A 351 -1.93 -7.85 -2.31
N PHE A 352 -0.72 -7.34 -2.07
CA PHE A 352 -0.41 -6.62 -0.85
C PHE A 352 0.56 -5.47 -1.08
N ARG A 353 0.40 -4.40 -0.29
CA ARG A 353 1.50 -3.51 0.06
C ARG A 353 2.02 -3.92 1.43
N PHE A 354 3.32 -4.14 1.55
CA PHE A 354 3.97 -4.38 2.82
C PHE A 354 4.48 -3.04 3.35
N ASP A 355 3.94 -2.62 4.50
CA ASP A 355 4.24 -1.31 5.09
C ASP A 355 5.41 -1.38 6.07
N GLY A 356 6.23 -0.32 6.06
CA GLY A 356 7.41 -0.22 6.91
C GLY A 356 8.51 -1.24 6.57
N VAL A 357 8.70 -1.59 5.29
CA VAL A 357 9.73 -2.55 4.86
C VAL A 357 11.13 -2.06 5.23
N THR A 358 11.40 -0.75 5.15
CA THR A 358 12.67 -0.20 5.67
C THR A 358 12.87 -0.50 7.16
N SER A 359 11.82 -0.44 7.98
CA SER A 359 11.91 -0.77 9.40
C SER A 359 12.24 -2.26 9.62
N MET A 360 11.71 -3.13 8.75
CA MET A 360 12.00 -4.57 8.77
C MET A 360 13.44 -4.85 8.31
N LEU A 361 13.89 -4.20 7.24
CA LEU A 361 15.15 -4.52 6.58
C LEU A 361 16.37 -4.19 7.45
N TYR A 362 16.30 -3.20 8.33
CA TYR A 362 17.47 -2.70 9.05
C TYR A 362 17.25 -2.71 10.56
N ASN A 363 18.27 -3.13 11.33
CA ASN A 363 18.23 -3.09 12.80
C ASN A 363 18.14 -1.67 13.38
N HIS A 364 18.52 -0.64 12.60
CA HIS A 364 18.32 0.77 12.96
C HIS A 364 17.03 1.36 12.39
N HIS A 365 16.24 0.56 11.67
CA HIS A 365 14.91 0.90 11.15
C HIS A 365 14.84 2.14 10.24
N GLY A 366 15.95 2.51 9.60
CA GLY A 366 16.04 3.77 8.83
C GLY A 366 16.04 5.03 9.69
N VAL A 367 16.29 4.93 11.01
CA VAL A 367 16.27 6.07 11.95
C VAL A 367 17.68 6.61 12.23
N GLY A 368 17.76 7.91 12.47
CA GLY A 368 18.99 8.59 12.92
C GLY A 368 20.08 8.60 11.86
N ALA A 369 21.34 8.80 12.29
CA ALA A 369 22.47 8.91 11.36
C ALA A 369 22.74 7.61 10.58
N GLY A 370 22.36 6.45 11.13
CA GLY A 370 22.45 5.16 10.45
C GLY A 370 21.37 4.93 9.40
N GLY A 371 20.29 5.73 9.40
CA GLY A 371 19.20 5.68 8.42
C GLY A 371 19.39 6.59 7.21
N ALA A 372 20.53 7.28 7.09
CA ALA A 372 20.84 8.07 5.90
C ALA A 372 21.42 7.17 4.80
N PHE A 373 20.71 7.10 3.68
CA PHE A 373 21.07 6.26 2.55
C PHE A 373 21.62 7.10 1.39
N SER A 374 22.88 6.92 1.05
CA SER A 374 23.59 7.69 0.01
C SER A 374 23.53 7.03 -1.37
N GLY A 375 23.19 5.74 -1.41
CA GLY A 375 23.30 4.89 -2.60
C GLY A 375 24.61 4.08 -2.66
N ASP A 376 25.52 4.25 -1.70
CA ASP A 376 26.67 3.36 -1.52
C ASP A 376 26.19 1.96 -1.13
N TYR A 377 26.48 0.97 -1.96
CA TYR A 377 26.03 -0.41 -1.80
C TYR A 377 26.48 -1.03 -0.47
N SER A 378 27.58 -0.55 0.12
CA SER A 378 28.02 -1.05 1.42
C SER A 378 27.00 -0.76 2.54
N GLU A 379 26.18 0.28 2.42
CA GLU A 379 25.07 0.59 3.34
C GLU A 379 23.93 -0.44 3.26
N TYR A 380 23.89 -1.27 2.22
CA TYR A 380 22.81 -2.23 1.97
C TYR A 380 23.28 -3.69 2.02
N VAL A 381 24.43 -3.99 1.45
CA VAL A 381 24.86 -5.37 1.15
C VAL A 381 26.26 -5.72 1.63
N SER A 382 26.95 -4.83 2.37
CA SER A 382 28.19 -5.21 3.07
C SER A 382 27.90 -5.93 4.38
N ARG A 383 28.87 -6.71 4.88
CA ARG A 383 28.77 -7.32 6.21
C ARG A 383 28.92 -6.30 7.32
N GLU A 384 29.76 -5.29 7.10
CA GLU A 384 30.23 -4.39 8.15
C GLU A 384 29.32 -3.19 8.35
N ARG A 385 28.72 -2.65 7.28
CA ARG A 385 27.95 -1.38 7.33
C ARG A 385 26.44 -1.55 7.20
N SER A 386 25.96 -2.64 6.60
CA SER A 386 24.56 -2.68 6.16
C SER A 386 23.54 -2.79 7.28
N ASN A 387 23.90 -3.37 8.44
CA ASN A 387 22.99 -3.60 9.57
C ASN A 387 21.65 -4.28 9.20
N VAL A 388 21.60 -5.02 8.09
CA VAL A 388 20.38 -5.65 7.61
C VAL A 388 19.94 -6.76 8.54
N ASP A 389 18.64 -6.83 8.84
CA ASP A 389 18.05 -7.94 9.56
C ASP A 389 17.83 -9.12 8.59
N HIS A 390 18.68 -10.14 8.73
CA HIS A 390 18.64 -11.32 7.86
C HIS A 390 17.35 -12.14 8.05
N GLU A 391 16.78 -12.15 9.26
CA GLU A 391 15.57 -12.93 9.56
C GLU A 391 14.33 -12.27 8.94
N ALA A 392 14.24 -10.94 9.04
CA ALA A 392 13.19 -10.18 8.38
C ALA A 392 13.27 -10.30 6.85
N LEU A 393 14.49 -10.19 6.28
CA LEU A 393 14.71 -10.35 4.85
C LEU A 393 14.32 -11.75 4.35
N ALA A 394 14.67 -12.80 5.11
CA ALA A 394 14.27 -14.17 4.79
C ALA A 394 12.75 -14.38 4.90
N TYR A 395 12.08 -13.77 5.88
CA TYR A 395 10.63 -13.76 5.97
C TYR A 395 9.99 -13.09 4.72
N LEU A 396 10.48 -11.92 4.31
CA LEU A 396 9.97 -11.21 3.12
C LEU A 396 10.15 -12.04 1.84
N MET A 397 11.26 -12.76 1.70
CA MET A 397 11.47 -13.70 0.61
C MET A 397 10.42 -14.82 0.58
N LEU A 398 10.12 -15.43 1.73
CA LEU A 398 9.09 -16.47 1.83
C LEU A 398 7.68 -15.91 1.63
N ALA A 399 7.40 -14.70 2.11
CA ALA A 399 6.12 -14.02 1.94
C ALA A 399 5.82 -13.78 0.46
N ASN A 400 6.80 -13.29 -0.31
CA ASN A 400 6.64 -13.11 -1.76
C ASN A 400 6.44 -14.43 -2.49
N ASP A 401 7.27 -15.45 -2.19
CA ASP A 401 7.10 -16.80 -2.74
C ASP A 401 5.69 -17.34 -2.48
N LEU A 402 5.16 -17.17 -1.26
CA LEU A 402 3.82 -17.62 -0.89
C LEU A 402 2.73 -16.91 -1.71
N VAL A 403 2.81 -15.59 -1.84
CA VAL A 403 1.82 -14.81 -2.61
C VAL A 403 1.80 -15.27 -4.05
N HIS A 404 2.95 -15.45 -4.68
CA HIS A 404 3.04 -15.91 -6.07
C HIS A 404 2.76 -17.41 -6.23
N GLU A 405 2.89 -18.22 -5.18
CA GLU A 405 2.44 -19.62 -5.18
C GLU A 405 0.91 -19.72 -5.12
N ILE A 406 0.25 -18.87 -4.34
CA ILE A 406 -1.22 -18.84 -4.23
C ILE A 406 -1.87 -18.13 -5.42
N LEU A 407 -1.27 -17.02 -5.89
CA LEU A 407 -1.76 -16.17 -6.97
C LEU A 407 -0.73 -16.09 -8.11
N PRO A 408 -0.49 -17.18 -8.87
CA PRO A 408 0.57 -17.22 -9.87
C PRO A 408 0.35 -16.24 -11.03
N GLU A 409 -0.90 -16.01 -11.42
CA GLU A 409 -1.25 -15.14 -12.56
C GLU A 409 -1.31 -13.67 -12.14
N ASN A 410 -2.00 -13.35 -11.05
CA ASN A 410 -2.39 -11.97 -10.70
C ASN A 410 -1.76 -11.42 -9.41
N GLY A 411 -0.99 -12.21 -8.65
CA GLY A 411 -0.49 -11.79 -7.34
C GLY A 411 0.49 -10.63 -7.45
N ILE A 412 0.17 -9.51 -6.80
CA ILE A 412 1.02 -8.30 -6.78
C ILE A 412 1.53 -8.07 -5.36
N THR A 413 2.83 -7.83 -5.21
CA THR A 413 3.41 -7.35 -3.95
C THR A 413 4.17 -6.04 -4.14
N ILE A 414 3.87 -5.06 -3.27
CA ILE A 414 4.48 -3.72 -3.28
C ILE A 414 5.22 -3.53 -1.96
N ALA A 415 6.48 -3.10 -2.01
CA ALA A 415 7.24 -2.73 -0.82
C ALA A 415 7.18 -1.21 -0.57
N GLU A 416 6.78 -0.83 0.64
CA GLU A 416 7.03 0.52 1.17
C GLU A 416 8.44 0.58 1.76
N ASP A 417 9.41 0.86 0.89
CA ASP A 417 10.83 1.00 1.27
C ASP A 417 11.39 2.35 0.79
N VAL A 418 11.82 3.18 1.75
CA VAL A 418 12.46 4.46 1.48
C VAL A 418 13.97 4.31 1.21
N SER A 419 14.63 3.27 1.72
CA SER A 419 16.09 3.14 1.58
C SER A 419 16.52 2.92 0.14
N GLY A 420 15.73 2.16 -0.61
CA GLY A 420 16.10 1.70 -1.95
C GLY A 420 17.04 0.53 -1.97
N TYR A 421 16.75 -0.46 -1.13
CA TYR A 421 17.48 -1.71 -1.07
C TYR A 421 17.63 -2.35 -2.47
N PRO A 422 18.85 -2.67 -2.92
CA PRO A 422 19.07 -3.25 -4.24
C PRO A 422 18.51 -4.67 -4.30
N THR A 423 17.98 -5.08 -5.45
CA THR A 423 17.39 -6.41 -5.68
C THR A 423 16.07 -6.68 -4.93
N LEU A 424 15.50 -5.68 -4.25
CA LEU A 424 14.23 -5.81 -3.53
C LEU A 424 13.10 -6.26 -4.46
N CYS A 425 13.05 -5.70 -5.67
CA CYS A 425 12.02 -5.99 -6.67
C CYS A 425 12.49 -6.92 -7.79
N LEU A 426 13.56 -7.69 -7.55
CA LEU A 426 13.98 -8.77 -8.45
C LEU A 426 13.42 -10.11 -7.95
N PRO A 427 13.14 -11.08 -8.85
CA PRO A 427 12.71 -12.41 -8.44
C PRO A 427 13.74 -13.11 -7.54
N ARG A 428 13.24 -13.88 -6.56
CA ARG A 428 14.12 -14.58 -5.61
C ARG A 428 15.02 -15.63 -6.28
N HIS A 429 14.51 -16.33 -7.29
CA HIS A 429 15.29 -17.34 -8.01
C HIS A 429 16.50 -16.74 -8.76
N THR A 430 16.47 -15.45 -9.10
CA THR A 430 17.60 -14.71 -9.68
C THR A 430 18.47 -14.01 -8.64
N GLY A 431 18.16 -14.09 -7.34
CA GLY A 431 18.93 -13.43 -6.27
C GLY A 431 18.31 -12.16 -5.68
N GLY A 432 17.03 -11.89 -5.97
CA GLY A 432 16.28 -10.79 -5.36
C GLY A 432 15.48 -11.18 -4.12
N VAL A 433 14.68 -10.25 -3.61
CA VAL A 433 13.75 -10.49 -2.48
C VAL A 433 12.39 -10.99 -2.95
N GLY A 434 11.95 -10.58 -4.14
CA GLY A 434 10.75 -11.10 -4.79
C GLY A 434 9.56 -10.14 -4.85
N PHE A 435 9.69 -8.88 -4.43
CA PHE A 435 8.60 -7.91 -4.63
C PHE A 435 8.37 -7.62 -6.12
N ASP A 436 7.12 -7.33 -6.50
CA ASP A 436 6.82 -6.89 -7.88
C ASP A 436 7.14 -5.41 -8.08
N TYR A 437 6.91 -4.58 -7.05
CA TYR A 437 7.15 -3.13 -7.08
C TYR A 437 7.68 -2.60 -5.75
N ARG A 438 8.29 -1.41 -5.77
CA ARG A 438 8.47 -0.55 -4.59
C ARG A 438 7.86 0.84 -4.79
N LEU A 439 7.55 1.53 -3.71
CA LEU A 439 7.10 2.92 -3.75
C LEU A 439 8.27 3.89 -4.08
N ALA A 440 8.03 4.86 -4.97
CA ALA A 440 8.97 5.93 -5.30
C ALA A 440 8.86 7.11 -4.32
N MET A 441 9.21 6.84 -3.05
CA MET A 441 8.91 7.74 -1.92
C MET A 441 9.62 9.10 -1.96
N ALA A 442 10.69 9.24 -2.74
CA ALA A 442 11.40 10.53 -2.90
C ALA A 442 10.66 11.55 -3.77
N LEU A 443 9.68 11.11 -4.59
CA LEU A 443 9.02 12.00 -5.56
C LEU A 443 8.12 13.06 -4.87
N PRO A 444 7.26 12.70 -3.89
CA PRO A 444 6.51 13.70 -3.13
C PRO A 444 7.41 14.73 -2.43
N ASP A 445 8.49 14.27 -1.78
CA ASP A 445 9.42 15.16 -1.06
C ASP A 445 10.04 16.20 -2.00
N MET A 446 10.40 15.79 -3.22
CA MET A 446 10.87 16.72 -4.24
C MET A 446 9.82 17.79 -4.55
N TRP A 447 8.56 17.41 -4.79
CA TRP A 447 7.50 18.36 -5.13
C TRP A 447 7.19 19.32 -3.98
N ILE A 448 7.10 18.81 -2.75
CA ILE A 448 6.89 19.65 -1.55
C ILE A 448 8.04 20.64 -1.40
N LYS A 449 9.29 20.18 -1.52
CA LYS A 449 10.46 21.05 -1.41
C LYS A 449 10.45 22.16 -2.45
N LEU A 450 10.14 21.83 -3.71
CA LEU A 450 10.02 22.82 -4.77
C LEU A 450 8.91 23.84 -4.47
N LEU A 451 7.74 23.40 -4.03
CA LEU A 451 6.61 24.28 -3.74
C LEU A 451 6.81 25.14 -2.49
N LYS A 452 7.56 24.62 -1.50
CA LYS A 452 7.81 25.28 -0.22
C LYS A 452 8.99 26.25 -0.26
N GLU A 453 10.06 25.89 -0.97
CA GLU A 453 11.35 26.58 -0.85
C GLU A 453 11.75 27.37 -2.11
N LYS A 454 11.07 27.18 -3.25
CA LYS A 454 11.46 27.76 -4.53
C LYS A 454 10.31 28.52 -5.19
N SER A 455 10.66 29.60 -5.88
CA SER A 455 9.75 30.23 -6.85
C SER A 455 9.72 29.41 -8.14
N ASP A 456 8.65 29.53 -8.95
CA ASP A 456 8.51 28.79 -10.22
C ASP A 456 9.71 29.03 -11.17
N ASP A 457 10.27 30.24 -11.19
CA ASP A 457 11.44 30.59 -12.03
C ASP A 457 12.73 29.90 -11.58
N ASP A 458 12.81 29.51 -10.31
CA ASP A 458 13.98 28.84 -9.69
C ASP A 458 13.90 27.31 -9.74
N TRP A 459 12.85 26.74 -10.37
CA TRP A 459 12.73 25.30 -10.52
C TRP A 459 13.81 24.77 -11.46
N ASP A 460 14.68 23.91 -10.93
CA ASP A 460 15.72 23.21 -11.68
C ASP A 460 15.08 22.04 -12.44
N ILE A 461 15.00 22.20 -13.76
CA ILE A 461 14.34 21.24 -14.65
C ILE A 461 15.13 19.95 -14.74
N GLY A 462 16.46 20.04 -14.80
CA GLY A 462 17.37 18.92 -14.76
C GLY A 462 17.21 18.09 -13.48
N HIS A 463 17.04 18.75 -12.33
CA HIS A 463 16.79 18.11 -11.04
C HIS A 463 15.44 17.38 -11.01
N ILE A 464 14.36 18.00 -11.52
CA ILE A 464 13.04 17.36 -11.63
C ILE A 464 13.14 16.07 -12.46
N VAL A 465 13.72 16.19 -13.67
CA VAL A 465 13.91 15.05 -14.57
C VAL A 465 14.78 13.98 -13.90
N HIS A 466 15.88 14.38 -13.25
CA HIS A 466 16.77 13.45 -12.57
C HIS A 466 16.02 12.64 -11.51
N ASN A 467 15.29 13.28 -10.60
CA ASN A 467 14.57 12.54 -9.54
C ASN A 467 13.48 11.62 -10.10
N LEU A 468 12.74 12.04 -11.12
CA LEU A 468 11.73 11.20 -11.78
C LEU A 468 12.33 9.99 -12.51
N THR A 469 13.59 10.09 -12.95
CA THR A 469 14.27 9.06 -13.74
C THR A 469 15.34 8.27 -12.98
N ASN A 470 15.75 8.73 -11.79
CA ASN A 470 16.81 8.11 -10.98
C ASN A 470 16.28 6.89 -10.25
N ARG A 471 16.17 5.78 -10.98
CA ARG A 471 15.54 4.53 -10.56
C ARG A 471 16.39 3.36 -11.00
N ARG A 472 16.29 2.24 -10.29
CA ARG A 472 17.08 1.04 -10.58
C ARG A 472 16.57 0.36 -11.85
N TYR A 473 17.48 0.08 -12.78
CA TYR A 473 17.14 -0.66 -13.98
C TYR A 473 16.66 -2.08 -13.65
N GLY A 474 15.55 -2.51 -14.24
CA GLY A 474 14.97 -3.85 -14.04
C GLY A 474 14.12 -4.02 -12.78
N GLU A 475 14.04 -3.01 -11.91
CA GLU A 475 13.19 -3.00 -10.71
C GLU A 475 12.05 -2.00 -10.89
N LYS A 476 10.81 -2.48 -10.85
CA LYS A 476 9.62 -1.64 -11.09
C LYS A 476 9.30 -0.79 -9.87
N VAL A 477 8.85 0.45 -10.11
CA VAL A 477 8.38 1.33 -9.03
C VAL A 477 6.97 1.86 -9.29
N VAL A 478 6.25 2.10 -8.20
CA VAL A 478 4.99 2.84 -8.18
C VAL A 478 5.31 4.32 -7.92
N ALA A 479 5.01 5.18 -8.89
CA ALA A 479 5.18 6.62 -8.77
C ALA A 479 3.90 7.31 -8.30
N TYR A 480 4.05 8.34 -7.49
CA TYR A 480 2.95 9.17 -7.00
C TYR A 480 3.49 10.56 -6.67
N ALA A 481 2.64 11.58 -6.84
CA ALA A 481 3.04 12.98 -6.67
C ALA A 481 2.88 13.45 -5.22
N GLU A 482 1.97 12.83 -4.49
CA GLU A 482 1.65 13.05 -3.08
C GLU A 482 0.97 11.78 -2.54
N SER A 483 1.14 11.48 -1.25
CA SER A 483 0.54 10.32 -0.57
C SER A 483 -0.42 10.73 0.53
N HIS A 484 -0.92 9.72 1.25
CA HIS A 484 -1.67 9.89 2.48
C HIS A 484 -0.90 10.62 3.58
N ASP A 485 0.44 10.53 3.65
CA ASP A 485 1.25 11.24 4.64
C ASP A 485 1.17 12.76 4.45
N GLN A 486 1.31 13.25 3.21
CA GLN A 486 1.16 14.68 2.90
C GLN A 486 -0.27 15.19 3.07
N ALA A 487 -1.25 14.29 3.08
CA ALA A 487 -2.62 14.67 3.37
C ALA A 487 -2.84 14.89 4.87
N LEU A 488 -2.02 14.35 5.77
CA LEU A 488 -2.21 14.45 7.23
C LEU A 488 -1.94 15.86 7.78
N VAL A 489 -2.51 16.13 8.96
CA VAL A 489 -2.26 17.36 9.72
C VAL A 489 -0.76 17.54 10.00
N GLY A 490 -0.23 18.70 9.65
CA GLY A 490 1.20 19.01 9.76
C GLY A 490 1.90 19.15 8.42
N ASP A 491 1.28 18.69 7.32
CA ASP A 491 1.68 19.00 5.96
C ASP A 491 0.50 19.58 5.15
N LYS A 492 0.67 19.75 3.84
CA LYS A 492 -0.36 20.25 2.91
C LYS A 492 -0.39 19.37 1.65
N THR A 493 -1.59 19.17 1.11
CA THR A 493 -1.76 18.60 -0.24
C THR A 493 -1.11 19.48 -1.30
N LEU A 494 -0.78 18.94 -2.47
CA LEU A 494 -0.25 19.73 -3.60
C LEU A 494 -1.18 20.88 -3.95
N ALA A 495 -2.48 20.63 -3.97
CA ALA A 495 -3.49 21.66 -4.24
C ALA A 495 -3.43 22.79 -3.22
N PHE A 496 -3.27 22.46 -1.93
CA PHE A 496 -3.20 23.46 -0.86
C PHE A 496 -1.85 24.19 -0.82
N TRP A 497 -0.73 23.55 -1.18
CA TRP A 497 0.55 24.22 -1.44
C TRP A 497 0.45 25.23 -2.60
N LEU A 498 -0.33 24.90 -3.63
CA LEU A 498 -0.44 25.71 -4.85
C LEU A 498 -1.39 26.90 -4.72
N MET A 499 -2.48 26.75 -3.97
CA MET A 499 -3.61 27.70 -3.95
C MET A 499 -3.93 28.27 -2.56
N ASP A 500 -3.56 27.57 -1.48
CA ASP A 500 -3.77 27.96 -0.08
C ASP A 500 -5.18 28.55 0.15
N ALA A 501 -5.28 29.72 0.80
CA ALA A 501 -6.55 30.36 1.14
C ALA A 501 -7.47 30.66 -0.08
N ALA A 502 -6.93 30.79 -1.29
CA ALA A 502 -7.72 31.03 -2.49
C ALA A 502 -8.66 29.85 -2.82
N MET A 503 -8.36 28.65 -2.32
CA MET A 503 -9.23 27.49 -2.48
C MET A 503 -10.63 27.71 -1.88
N TYR A 504 -10.72 28.48 -0.79
CA TYR A 504 -11.99 28.72 -0.08
C TYR A 504 -12.83 29.83 -0.72
N THR A 505 -12.21 30.74 -1.47
CA THR A 505 -12.87 31.96 -1.97
C THR A 505 -13.07 31.98 -3.48
N ASP A 506 -12.18 31.32 -4.23
CA ASP A 506 -12.01 31.54 -5.67
C ASP A 506 -12.08 30.24 -6.48
N MET A 507 -12.51 29.13 -5.88
CA MET A 507 -12.81 27.89 -6.62
C MET A 507 -14.16 27.91 -7.34
N THR A 508 -14.95 28.98 -7.26
CA THR A 508 -16.22 29.10 -8.00
C THR A 508 -16.02 29.58 -9.44
N VAL A 509 -16.65 28.91 -10.40
CA VAL A 509 -16.66 29.33 -11.82
C VAL A 509 -17.39 30.66 -12.06
N LEU A 510 -18.17 31.14 -11.09
CA LEU A 510 -18.95 32.38 -11.18
C LEU A 510 -18.10 33.65 -11.07
N LYS A 511 -16.88 33.53 -10.52
CA LYS A 511 -15.91 34.63 -10.47
C LYS A 511 -14.89 34.48 -11.58
N PRO A 512 -14.32 35.59 -12.10
CA PRO A 512 -13.14 35.53 -12.96
C PRO A 512 -12.04 34.66 -12.34
N LEU A 513 -11.38 33.85 -13.16
CA LEU A 513 -10.28 33.00 -12.72
C LEU A 513 -9.11 33.89 -12.24
N THR A 514 -8.68 33.70 -10.99
CA THR A 514 -7.55 34.46 -10.44
C THR A 514 -6.23 33.83 -10.91
N PRO A 515 -5.13 34.60 -11.03
CA PRO A 515 -3.82 34.04 -11.40
C PRO A 515 -3.31 32.94 -10.46
N ILE A 516 -3.71 32.97 -9.18
CA ILE A 516 -3.33 31.96 -8.18
C ILE A 516 -4.05 30.63 -8.48
N VAL A 517 -5.37 30.66 -8.69
CA VAL A 517 -6.15 29.45 -8.98
C VAL A 517 -5.82 28.92 -10.38
N ASP A 518 -5.58 29.78 -11.37
CA ASP A 518 -5.10 29.40 -12.71
C ASP A 518 -3.77 28.64 -12.62
N ARG A 519 -2.78 29.23 -11.93
CA ARG A 519 -1.49 28.58 -11.64
C ARG A 519 -1.69 27.23 -10.94
N GLY A 520 -2.53 27.18 -9.92
CA GLY A 520 -2.71 25.98 -9.11
C GLY A 520 -3.35 24.83 -9.88
N ILE A 521 -4.42 25.08 -10.62
CA ILE A 521 -5.05 24.06 -11.48
C ILE A 521 -4.07 23.58 -12.55
N ALA A 522 -3.34 24.49 -13.20
CA ALA A 522 -2.37 24.13 -14.22
C ALA A 522 -1.22 23.27 -13.66
N LEU A 523 -0.55 23.71 -12.59
CA LEU A 523 0.58 22.99 -12.01
C LEU A 523 0.16 21.66 -11.36
N HIS A 524 -1.03 21.56 -10.77
CA HIS A 524 -1.55 20.29 -10.25
C HIS A 524 -1.61 19.22 -11.37
N LYS A 525 -2.19 19.58 -12.52
CA LYS A 525 -2.24 18.72 -13.71
C LYS A 525 -0.85 18.36 -14.23
N LEU A 526 0.05 19.35 -14.36
CA LEU A 526 1.41 19.14 -14.90
C LEU A 526 2.24 18.22 -13.99
N ILE A 527 2.24 18.48 -12.67
CA ILE A 527 2.97 17.67 -11.67
C ILE A 527 2.47 16.22 -11.68
N ARG A 528 1.15 16.02 -11.72
CA ARG A 528 0.58 14.67 -11.74
C ARG A 528 0.92 13.94 -13.03
N LEU A 529 0.74 14.56 -14.19
CA LEU A 529 1.04 13.90 -15.46
C LEU A 529 2.54 13.63 -15.65
N ILE A 530 3.44 14.53 -15.25
CA ILE A 530 4.89 14.25 -15.37
C ILE A 530 5.33 13.12 -14.43
N THR A 531 4.77 13.08 -13.21
CA THR A 531 5.01 11.97 -12.28
C THR A 531 4.48 10.66 -12.84
N HIS A 532 3.27 10.67 -13.40
CA HIS A 532 2.61 9.53 -14.03
C HIS A 532 3.35 9.01 -15.27
N SER A 533 3.91 9.90 -16.09
CA SER A 533 4.50 9.53 -17.39
C SER A 533 6.00 9.29 -17.34
N LEU A 534 6.72 9.85 -16.35
CA LEU A 534 8.17 9.74 -16.25
C LEU A 534 8.66 9.00 -14.99
N GLY A 535 7.85 9.01 -13.91
CA GLY A 535 8.29 8.63 -12.57
C GLY A 535 8.34 7.13 -12.27
N GLY A 536 7.65 6.26 -13.03
CA GLY A 536 7.47 4.86 -12.63
C GLY A 536 6.93 3.91 -13.70
N GLU A 537 6.79 2.65 -13.31
CA GLU A 537 6.13 1.57 -14.07
C GLU A 537 4.68 1.32 -13.63
N ALA A 538 4.26 2.03 -12.58
CA ALA A 538 2.91 2.06 -12.04
C ALA A 538 2.63 3.46 -11.47
N TYR A 539 1.36 3.80 -11.29
CA TYR A 539 0.95 5.07 -10.70
C TYR A 539 0.05 4.85 -9.49
N LEU A 540 0.16 5.72 -8.47
CA LEU A 540 -0.72 5.74 -7.31
C LEU A 540 -1.28 7.14 -7.06
N ASN A 541 -2.54 7.19 -6.64
CA ASN A 541 -3.24 8.39 -6.19
C ASN A 541 -3.98 8.10 -4.88
N PHE A 542 -3.80 8.96 -3.88
CA PHE A 542 -4.58 8.89 -2.64
C PHE A 542 -5.93 9.61 -2.76
N GLU A 543 -6.98 9.00 -2.22
CA GLU A 543 -8.36 9.45 -2.40
C GLU A 543 -8.56 10.95 -2.09
N GLY A 544 -9.15 11.68 -3.03
CA GLY A 544 -9.36 13.13 -2.96
C GLY A 544 -8.29 13.96 -3.67
N ASN A 545 -7.06 13.48 -3.76
CA ASN A 545 -5.96 14.25 -4.38
C ASN A 545 -6.17 14.38 -5.90
N GLU A 546 -6.97 13.50 -6.50
CA GLU A 546 -7.27 13.52 -7.93
C GLU A 546 -8.00 14.77 -8.39
N PHE A 547 -8.79 15.37 -7.51
CA PHE A 547 -9.49 16.63 -7.77
C PHE A 547 -8.92 17.80 -6.98
N GLY A 548 -7.75 17.63 -6.36
CA GLY A 548 -7.13 18.66 -5.53
C GLY A 548 -7.99 19.00 -4.32
N HIS A 549 -8.34 17.99 -3.51
CA HIS A 549 -9.09 18.17 -2.27
C HIS A 549 -8.44 19.27 -1.38
N PRO A 550 -9.23 20.23 -0.86
CA PRO A 550 -8.72 21.31 -0.02
C PRO A 550 -8.35 20.81 1.40
N GLU A 551 -7.92 21.71 2.27
CA GLU A 551 -7.67 21.42 3.69
C GLU A 551 -6.60 20.33 3.89
N TRP A 552 -6.75 19.52 4.94
CA TRP A 552 -5.92 18.39 5.33
C TRP A 552 -6.80 17.32 5.99
N LEU A 553 -6.23 16.15 6.22
CA LEU A 553 -6.79 15.01 6.93
C LEU A 553 -6.33 15.03 8.38
N ASP A 554 -7.24 14.97 9.33
CA ASP A 554 -6.91 14.84 10.75
C ASP A 554 -7.91 13.88 11.41
N PHE A 555 -7.38 12.89 12.11
CA PHE A 555 -8.18 11.88 12.77
C PHE A 555 -8.59 12.33 14.18
N PRO A 556 -9.73 11.86 14.70
CA PRO A 556 -10.17 12.14 16.06
C PRO A 556 -9.08 11.77 17.08
N ASN A 557 -8.66 12.76 17.85
CA ASN A 557 -7.68 12.59 18.91
C ASN A 557 -7.88 13.62 20.02
N LYS A 558 -7.16 13.46 21.12
CA LYS A 558 -7.26 14.35 22.29
C LYS A 558 -6.97 15.82 21.96
N ASN A 559 -6.09 16.12 21.01
CA ASN A 559 -5.69 17.49 20.68
C ASN A 559 -6.76 18.23 19.87
N ASN A 560 -7.63 17.52 19.13
CA ASN A 560 -8.74 18.09 18.38
C ASN A 560 -10.12 17.81 19.00
N ASN A 561 -10.16 17.38 20.27
CA ASN A 561 -11.37 17.02 21.01
C ASN A 561 -12.20 15.91 20.34
N ASP A 562 -11.52 14.86 19.86
CA ASP A 562 -12.11 13.72 19.16
C ASP A 562 -12.97 14.14 17.95
N SER A 563 -12.52 15.18 17.22
CA SER A 563 -13.22 15.72 16.07
C SER A 563 -13.07 14.82 14.85
N TYR A 564 -14.20 14.54 14.19
CA TYR A 564 -14.25 13.87 12.88
C TYR A 564 -14.32 14.88 11.72
N HIS A 565 -14.21 16.19 12.00
CA HIS A 565 -14.45 17.22 10.99
C HIS A 565 -13.49 17.12 9.79
N TYR A 566 -12.23 16.75 10.01
CA TYR A 566 -11.25 16.56 8.94
C TYR A 566 -11.03 15.10 8.57
N ALA A 567 -11.62 14.15 9.30
CA ALA A 567 -11.57 12.71 9.02
C ALA A 567 -12.62 12.30 7.97
N ARG A 568 -12.63 13.00 6.83
CA ARG A 568 -13.66 12.89 5.78
C ARG A 568 -13.12 13.28 4.40
N ARG A 569 -13.89 12.97 3.36
CA ARG A 569 -13.60 13.35 1.97
C ARG A 569 -14.78 14.08 1.34
N GLN A 570 -14.53 15.33 0.94
CA GLN A 570 -15.54 16.25 0.39
C GLN A 570 -15.86 15.95 -1.07
N PHE A 571 -16.26 14.71 -1.39
CA PHE A 571 -16.61 14.30 -2.76
C PHE A 571 -17.80 15.09 -3.35
N ASN A 572 -18.57 15.79 -2.52
CA ASN A 572 -19.58 16.74 -2.96
C ASN A 572 -18.98 17.95 -3.74
N LEU A 573 -17.69 18.26 -3.57
CA LEU A 573 -17.04 19.39 -4.26
C LEU A 573 -16.90 19.17 -5.78
N ILE A 574 -16.83 17.92 -6.22
CA ILE A 574 -16.80 17.56 -7.65
C ILE A 574 -18.19 17.35 -8.24
N GLU A 575 -19.23 17.28 -7.40
CA GLU A 575 -20.62 17.17 -7.85
C GLU A 575 -21.26 18.54 -8.11
N ASP A 576 -20.67 19.61 -7.56
CA ASP A 576 -21.11 20.98 -7.81
C ASP A 576 -20.42 21.57 -9.05
N ASN A 577 -21.16 21.60 -10.16
CA ASN A 577 -20.69 22.18 -11.43
C ASN A 577 -20.38 23.68 -11.36
N LEU A 578 -20.69 24.36 -10.25
CA LEU A 578 -20.30 25.75 -10.00
C LEU A 578 -18.89 25.87 -9.40
N LEU A 579 -18.22 24.76 -9.11
CA LEU A 579 -16.86 24.71 -8.58
C LEU A 579 -15.86 24.19 -9.61
N ARG A 580 -14.59 24.55 -9.41
CA ARG A 580 -13.47 24.23 -10.32
C ARG A 580 -12.80 22.88 -10.04
N TYR A 581 -13.15 22.18 -8.95
CA TYR A 581 -12.59 20.86 -8.63
C TYR A 581 -12.85 19.82 -9.74
N GLN A 582 -14.01 19.93 -10.41
CA GLN A 582 -14.36 19.11 -11.57
C GLN A 582 -13.31 19.15 -12.69
N HIS A 583 -12.56 20.24 -12.84
CA HIS A 583 -11.55 20.38 -13.88
C HIS A 583 -10.33 19.48 -13.63
N MET A 584 -9.87 19.42 -12.39
CA MET A 584 -8.78 18.53 -11.98
C MET A 584 -9.23 17.06 -12.03
N TYR A 585 -10.47 16.79 -11.58
CA TYR A 585 -11.11 15.47 -11.69
C TYR A 585 -11.18 14.98 -13.15
N ASN A 586 -11.68 15.82 -14.06
CA ASN A 586 -11.79 15.48 -15.49
C ASN A 586 -10.42 15.24 -16.12
N PHE A 587 -9.40 16.01 -15.73
CA PHE A 587 -8.04 15.80 -16.22
C PHE A 587 -7.45 14.49 -15.71
N ASP A 588 -7.69 14.13 -14.45
CA ASP A 588 -7.26 12.83 -13.92
C ASP A 588 -7.86 11.69 -14.73
N ARG A 589 -9.18 11.70 -14.95
CA ARG A 589 -9.85 10.70 -15.79
C ARG A 589 -9.22 10.61 -17.18
N ALA A 590 -9.03 11.76 -17.84
CA ALA A 590 -8.42 11.79 -19.17
C ALA A 590 -6.97 11.28 -19.19
N MET A 591 -6.21 11.51 -18.11
CA MET A 591 -4.86 10.99 -17.93
C MET A 591 -4.88 9.45 -17.82
N GLN A 592 -5.74 8.88 -16.98
CA GLN A 592 -5.84 7.43 -16.81
C GLN A 592 -6.37 6.75 -18.08
N GLU A 593 -7.37 7.32 -18.76
CA GLU A 593 -7.91 6.81 -20.03
C GLU A 593 -6.85 6.82 -21.14
N CYS A 594 -6.05 7.90 -21.21
CA CYS A 594 -4.95 8.00 -22.15
C CYS A 594 -3.89 6.92 -21.88
N GLU A 595 -3.56 6.65 -20.61
CA GLU A 595 -2.64 5.56 -20.28
C GLU A 595 -3.23 4.19 -20.59
N SER A 596 -4.51 3.96 -20.31
CA SER A 596 -5.18 2.71 -20.67
C SER A 596 -5.11 2.42 -22.18
N LYS A 597 -5.19 3.47 -23.01
CA LYS A 597 -5.12 3.37 -24.48
C LYS A 597 -3.70 3.18 -25.01
N TYR A 598 -2.72 3.92 -24.50
CA TYR A 598 -1.35 3.97 -25.05
C TYR A 598 -0.29 3.24 -24.20
N LYS A 599 -0.65 2.76 -23.01
CA LYS A 599 0.12 1.90 -22.10
C LYS A 599 1.57 2.31 -21.89
N TRP A 600 1.85 3.52 -21.38
CA TRP A 600 3.24 3.97 -21.21
C TRP A 600 3.87 3.59 -19.87
N LEU A 601 3.12 3.22 -18.82
CA LEU A 601 3.68 2.96 -17.50
C LEU A 601 4.57 1.70 -17.50
N ASN A 602 4.02 0.51 -17.76
CA ASN A 602 4.78 -0.74 -17.71
C ASN A 602 5.62 -0.99 -18.99
N THR A 603 6.44 -0.01 -19.35
CA THR A 603 7.31 -0.03 -20.54
C THR A 603 8.71 0.46 -20.18
N PRO A 604 9.72 0.25 -21.06
CA PRO A 604 11.04 0.82 -20.86
C PRO A 604 11.01 2.32 -20.57
N GLN A 605 12.03 2.77 -19.85
CA GLN A 605 12.15 4.17 -19.43
C GLN A 605 12.12 5.14 -20.61
N ALA A 606 11.53 6.31 -20.40
CA ALA A 606 11.44 7.36 -21.41
C ALA A 606 12.82 7.84 -21.88
N TYR A 607 12.90 8.26 -23.14
CA TYR A 607 14.03 9.02 -23.66
C TYR A 607 13.77 10.51 -23.48
N VAL A 608 14.48 11.18 -22.58
CA VAL A 608 14.34 12.62 -22.35
C VAL A 608 15.20 13.40 -23.34
N SER A 609 14.56 13.97 -24.37
CA SER A 609 15.24 14.74 -25.42
C SER A 609 15.48 16.19 -25.02
N LEU A 610 14.65 16.78 -24.15
CA LEU A 610 14.79 18.16 -23.73
C LEU A 610 14.51 18.35 -22.23
N LYS A 611 15.37 19.12 -21.58
CA LYS A 611 15.24 19.61 -20.20
C LYS A 611 15.83 21.02 -20.12
N HIS A 612 15.10 22.00 -20.63
CA HIS A 612 15.61 23.33 -20.88
C HIS A 612 15.39 24.25 -19.68
N GLU A 613 16.47 24.67 -19.02
CA GLU A 613 16.39 25.44 -17.77
C GLU A 613 15.79 26.83 -17.92
N VAL A 614 16.10 27.55 -19.01
CA VAL A 614 15.63 28.94 -19.19
C VAL A 614 14.16 28.94 -19.59
N ASP A 615 13.84 28.29 -20.70
CA ASP A 615 12.46 28.14 -21.20
C ASP A 615 11.55 27.31 -20.29
N LYS A 616 12.09 26.57 -19.31
CA LYS A 616 11.37 25.67 -18.42
C LYS A 616 10.56 24.60 -19.18
N VAL A 617 11.08 24.13 -20.30
CA VAL A 617 10.43 23.12 -21.15
C VAL A 617 11.09 21.75 -20.96
N ILE A 618 10.25 20.72 -20.75
CA ILE A 618 10.66 19.32 -20.71
C ILE A 618 10.01 18.61 -21.89
N ALA A 619 10.77 17.81 -22.64
CA ALA A 619 10.22 16.92 -23.64
C ALA A 619 10.87 15.54 -23.60
N PHE A 620 10.06 14.50 -23.74
CA PHE A 620 10.52 13.12 -23.77
C PHE A 620 9.60 12.21 -24.57
N GLU A 621 10.14 11.10 -25.05
CA GLU A 621 9.39 10.04 -25.72
C GLU A 621 9.27 8.82 -24.81
N ARG A 622 8.05 8.28 -24.66
CA ARG A 622 7.80 7.01 -23.94
C ARG A 622 6.72 6.21 -24.65
N ASN A 623 7.02 4.94 -24.93
CA ASN A 623 6.15 4.02 -25.66
C ASN A 623 5.53 4.61 -26.95
N GLY A 624 6.33 5.31 -27.76
CA GLY A 624 5.88 5.90 -29.03
C GLY A 624 5.10 7.21 -28.91
N LEU A 625 4.82 7.69 -27.69
CA LEU A 625 4.26 9.00 -27.43
C LEU A 625 5.34 10.05 -27.22
N LEU A 626 5.06 11.29 -27.60
CA LEU A 626 5.85 12.47 -27.29
C LEU A 626 5.13 13.30 -26.22
N PHE A 627 5.82 13.58 -25.12
CA PHE A 627 5.33 14.44 -24.05
C PHE A 627 6.06 15.78 -24.08
N ILE A 628 5.33 16.88 -23.97
CA ILE A 628 5.88 18.25 -23.98
C ILE A 628 5.26 19.02 -22.82
N PHE A 629 6.07 19.39 -21.84
CA PHE A 629 5.66 20.18 -20.68
C PHE A 629 6.30 21.56 -20.75
N ASN A 630 5.50 22.61 -20.56
CA ASN A 630 6.00 23.97 -20.34
C ASN A 630 5.68 24.41 -18.91
N PHE A 631 6.70 24.41 -18.04
CA PHE A 631 6.63 24.88 -16.66
C PHE A 631 6.90 26.39 -16.52
N HIS A 632 7.17 27.11 -17.61
CA HIS A 632 7.49 28.54 -17.52
C HIS A 632 6.30 29.29 -16.91
N PRO A 633 6.51 30.18 -15.93
CA PRO A 633 5.41 30.86 -15.24
C PRO A 633 4.67 31.93 -16.08
N SER A 634 5.12 32.23 -17.31
CA SER A 634 4.59 33.35 -18.10
C SER A 634 4.83 33.24 -19.61
N GLN A 635 5.93 32.62 -20.06
CA GLN A 635 6.25 32.54 -21.49
C GLN A 635 5.52 31.39 -22.19
N SER A 636 4.96 31.71 -23.35
CA SER A 636 4.44 30.75 -24.33
C SER A 636 5.35 30.77 -25.54
N PHE A 637 5.61 29.60 -26.12
CA PHE A 637 6.57 29.48 -27.23
C PHE A 637 5.84 29.10 -28.51
N ALA A 638 5.94 29.95 -29.53
CA ALA A 638 5.50 29.64 -30.89
C ALA A 638 6.62 28.88 -31.64
N ASP A 639 6.24 27.97 -32.53
CA ASP A 639 7.14 27.24 -33.42
C ASP A 639 8.31 26.52 -32.70
N TYR A 640 8.08 26.08 -31.46
CA TYR A 640 9.11 25.52 -30.60
C TYR A 640 9.55 24.14 -31.11
N ARG A 641 10.86 23.98 -31.35
CA ARG A 641 11.40 22.75 -31.93
C ARG A 641 11.57 21.66 -30.89
N ILE A 642 10.88 20.54 -31.10
CA ILE A 642 10.98 19.34 -30.27
C ILE A 642 11.54 18.20 -31.12
N GLY A 643 12.63 17.59 -30.66
CA GLY A 643 13.24 16.44 -31.32
C GLY A 643 12.38 15.19 -31.14
N VAL A 644 12.20 14.43 -32.22
CA VAL A 644 11.49 13.14 -32.26
C VAL A 644 12.25 12.16 -33.14
N ASP A 645 12.19 10.87 -32.86
CA ASP A 645 12.98 9.90 -33.63
C ASP A 645 12.22 9.31 -34.81
N THR A 646 10.94 8.98 -34.62
CA THR A 646 10.13 8.40 -35.69
C THR A 646 9.59 9.50 -36.61
N PRO A 647 9.86 9.47 -37.92
CA PRO A 647 9.30 10.44 -38.86
C PRO A 647 7.80 10.19 -39.08
N GLY A 648 7.05 11.26 -39.36
CA GLY A 648 5.64 11.20 -39.76
C GLY A 648 4.85 12.43 -39.35
N CYS A 649 3.57 12.24 -39.07
CA CYS A 649 2.66 13.29 -38.63
C CYS A 649 2.18 12.97 -37.22
N TYR A 650 2.42 13.86 -36.26
CA TYR A 650 1.97 13.71 -34.89
C TYR A 650 0.66 14.48 -34.66
N GLN A 651 -0.20 13.93 -33.80
CA GLN A 651 -1.48 14.52 -33.40
C GLN A 651 -1.60 14.54 -31.88
N ILE A 652 -2.32 15.53 -31.35
CA ILE A 652 -2.58 15.69 -29.92
C ILE A 652 -3.53 14.60 -29.46
N VAL A 653 -3.14 13.85 -28.42
CA VAL A 653 -3.97 12.81 -27.79
C VAL A 653 -4.38 13.20 -26.38
N LEU A 654 -3.64 14.10 -25.73
CA LEU A 654 -4.02 14.74 -24.48
C LEU A 654 -3.47 16.17 -24.44
N ASN A 655 -4.30 17.12 -24.00
CA ASN A 655 -3.95 18.54 -23.89
C ASN A 655 -4.51 19.08 -22.57
N SER A 656 -3.63 19.52 -21.66
CA SER A 656 -4.09 20.06 -20.37
C SER A 656 -4.74 21.44 -20.49
N ASP A 657 -4.61 22.12 -21.63
CA ASP A 657 -5.17 23.46 -21.87
C ASP A 657 -6.64 23.45 -22.33
N ARG A 658 -7.28 22.28 -22.44
CA ARG A 658 -8.72 22.21 -22.74
C ARG A 658 -9.55 22.87 -21.64
N GLY A 659 -10.62 23.57 -22.01
CA GLY A 659 -11.53 24.25 -21.08
C GLY A 659 -12.22 23.31 -20.08
N GLU A 660 -12.49 22.06 -20.47
CA GLU A 660 -13.04 21.02 -19.58
C GLU A 660 -12.08 20.67 -18.41
N PHE A 661 -10.79 20.89 -18.60
CA PHE A 661 -9.73 20.75 -17.59
C PHE A 661 -9.35 22.08 -16.94
N GLY A 662 -10.13 23.14 -17.15
CA GLY A 662 -9.86 24.47 -16.61
C GLY A 662 -8.66 25.16 -17.28
N GLY A 663 -8.34 24.80 -18.52
CA GLY A 663 -7.39 25.52 -19.37
C GLY A 663 -8.03 26.66 -20.17
N HIS A 664 -7.28 27.19 -21.13
CA HIS A 664 -7.65 28.42 -21.87
C HIS A 664 -8.01 28.19 -23.36
N ASP A 665 -8.09 26.93 -23.81
CA ASP A 665 -8.42 26.54 -25.19
C ASP A 665 -7.57 27.26 -26.26
N ARG A 666 -6.26 27.41 -26.00
CA ARG A 666 -5.36 28.20 -26.88
C ARG A 666 -4.88 27.42 -28.12
N ILE A 667 -5.17 26.13 -28.20
CA ILE A 667 -4.67 25.23 -29.25
C ILE A 667 -5.87 24.73 -30.06
N ASP A 668 -5.88 24.98 -31.37
CA ASP A 668 -6.90 24.43 -32.27
C ASP A 668 -6.55 22.99 -32.67
N GLU A 669 -6.98 22.02 -31.85
CA GLU A 669 -6.71 20.60 -32.06
C GLU A 669 -7.32 20.05 -33.37
N LYS A 670 -8.28 20.74 -34.00
CA LYS A 670 -8.94 20.26 -35.23
C LYS A 670 -8.07 20.39 -36.48
N VAL A 671 -7.11 21.31 -36.45
CA VAL A 671 -6.21 21.62 -37.56
C VAL A 671 -4.73 21.42 -37.19
N SER A 672 -4.44 21.10 -35.93
CA SER A 672 -3.08 20.90 -35.44
C SER A 672 -2.55 19.54 -35.88
N GLU A 673 -1.76 19.54 -36.94
CA GLU A 673 -0.96 18.40 -37.41
C GLU A 673 0.53 18.76 -37.38
N PHE A 674 1.34 17.92 -36.76
CA PHE A 674 2.76 18.21 -36.56
C PHE A 674 3.63 17.29 -37.43
N PHE A 675 4.05 17.81 -38.57
CA PHE A 675 4.90 17.09 -39.53
C PHE A 675 6.37 17.14 -39.11
N THR A 676 7.04 15.99 -39.16
CA THR A 676 8.47 15.92 -38.89
C THR A 676 9.30 16.52 -40.02
N THR A 677 10.34 17.25 -39.66
CA THR A 677 11.42 17.66 -40.56
C THR A 677 12.65 16.77 -40.34
N ASP A 678 13.19 16.23 -41.43
CA ASP A 678 14.42 15.40 -41.44
C ASP A 678 15.66 16.26 -41.17
N LEU A 679 15.86 16.58 -39.89
CA LEU A 679 17.02 17.26 -39.38
C LEU A 679 17.20 16.87 -37.91
N ARG A 680 18.42 16.45 -37.58
CA ARG A 680 18.79 16.10 -36.22
C ARG A 680 18.58 17.27 -35.25
N TRP A 681 17.89 17.02 -34.15
CA TRP A 681 17.66 18.00 -33.09
C TRP A 681 17.62 17.30 -31.72
N ASN A 682 18.39 17.81 -30.74
CA ASN A 682 18.51 17.24 -29.40
C ASN A 682 18.70 15.71 -29.38
N GLU A 683 19.68 15.23 -30.15
CA GLU A 683 20.02 13.81 -30.29
C GLU A 683 18.89 12.90 -30.83
N ARG A 684 17.83 13.48 -31.42
CA ARG A 684 16.79 12.74 -32.16
C ARG A 684 16.94 12.95 -33.67
N SER A 685 16.49 11.99 -34.45
CA SER A 685 16.68 11.97 -35.92
C SER A 685 15.91 13.08 -36.64
N ASN A 686 14.76 13.49 -36.12
CA ASN A 686 13.86 14.48 -36.70
C ASN A 686 13.47 15.55 -35.66
N TYR A 687 12.75 16.60 -36.10
CA TYR A 687 12.04 17.51 -35.19
C TYR A 687 10.65 17.88 -35.71
N ILE A 688 9.77 18.26 -34.79
CA ILE A 688 8.49 18.94 -35.07
C ILE A 688 8.53 20.36 -34.48
N GLN A 689 7.63 21.23 -34.94
CA GLN A 689 7.42 22.56 -34.36
C GLN A 689 6.03 22.64 -33.73
N VAL A 690 5.97 23.04 -32.47
CA VAL A 690 4.73 23.03 -31.68
C VAL A 690 4.53 24.39 -31.03
N TYR A 691 3.29 24.86 -30.97
CA TYR A 691 2.91 25.95 -30.08
C TYR A 691 2.72 25.40 -28.66
N VAL A 692 3.53 25.87 -27.71
CA VAL A 692 3.54 25.38 -26.33
C VAL A 692 3.18 26.51 -25.36
N PRO A 693 1.89 26.67 -25.01
CA PRO A 693 1.46 27.72 -24.07
C PRO A 693 2.07 27.56 -22.67
N THR A 694 2.20 28.67 -21.95
CA THR A 694 2.66 28.68 -20.55
C THR A 694 1.81 27.76 -19.66
N ARG A 695 2.47 26.99 -18.79
CA ARG A 695 1.86 26.05 -17.83
C ARG A 695 0.92 25.03 -18.48
N THR A 696 1.35 24.44 -19.59
CA THR A 696 0.59 23.39 -20.30
C THR A 696 1.41 22.14 -20.50
N VAL A 697 0.70 21.04 -20.76
CA VAL A 697 1.28 19.79 -21.23
C VAL A 697 0.49 19.27 -22.41
N LEU A 698 1.23 18.83 -23.43
CA LEU A 698 0.73 18.15 -24.61
C LEU A 698 1.31 16.75 -24.68
N VAL A 699 0.46 15.77 -24.97
CA VAL A 699 0.86 14.41 -25.32
C VAL A 699 0.46 14.19 -26.77
N LEU A 700 1.44 13.80 -27.58
CA LEU A 700 1.26 13.58 -29.01
C LEU A 700 1.53 12.11 -29.34
N ALA A 701 0.78 11.57 -30.30
CA ALA A 701 1.02 10.26 -30.88
C ALA A 701 1.23 10.40 -32.39
N LEU A 702 1.95 9.46 -32.99
CA LEU A 702 2.03 9.34 -34.44
C LEU A 702 0.63 9.00 -34.99
N SER A 703 0.17 9.76 -35.98
CA SER A 703 -1.07 9.47 -36.70
C SER A 703 -0.91 8.15 -37.45
N SER A 704 -1.90 7.26 -37.30
CA SER A 704 -1.92 5.91 -37.87
C SER A 704 -2.09 5.88 -39.38
#